data_AF-A0A7C8DD95-F1
#
_entry.id   AF-A0A7C8DD95-F1
#
_cell.length_a   1.000
_cell.length_b   1.000
_cell.length_c   1.000
_cell.angle_alpha   90.00
_cell.angle_beta   90.00
_cell.angle_gamma   90.00
#
_symmetry.space_group_name_H-M   'P 1'
#
loop_
_entity.id
_entity.type
_entity.pdbx_description
1 polymer ?
#
loop_
_entity_poly.entity_id
_entity_poly.type
_entity_poly.pdbx_seq_one_letter_code
_entity_poly.pdbx_strand_id
1 'polypeptide(L)'
;MRNTIASMLVALLLLGAALPLLVLDASGTRWEQTSADDFDDGESFFVETSGGTLKLSRGLTGTWSAVGEATTDRFGFSVASAGDVNGDGYADVVVSAYDNNGGGGDAGEAYVYHGSASGLSATPDWSDQGEATNDYFGWSVASAGDVNGDGYADVIVGARYNDGAATDAGEVYVYHGSSSGLSATPDWSDQGEAAGDHFSYHLASAGDVNGDGYADVVVGAIKNDGAGTDAGEAYVYHGSSSGLSATPDWSDQGEAASDWFGISVAGAGDVNGDGYADVIVGAYRNDGAATDAGEAYVYHGSSSGLSATPDWSDQGEAASDQFGRSVASAGDVNGDGYADVIVGAYQNDDAASNAGEAYVYHGSASGLSATPDWSDQGESAGDYFGQIVASAGDVNGDGYADVIIGTYGNDGAGTDAGEAYVYHGSSNGLSATPDWSDQGEAAGDNFGICVASAGDVNGDGYVDVIVGAYLNDDASANAGQVYVYSFAVTLVPAFETWSDQGESAGDYFGYSVASAGDVNGDGYADVIVGAYGNDGAGSTAGEAYVYHGSANGLSATPDWSDQGEAAGDYFGRLVASAGDVNGDGYADVIVSAYGNDDAGAQAGEAYVYHGSASGLSATPDWNAQGELAGDNFGISVASAGDVNGDGYADVIVGAFSNDGAGSNAGEAYVYHGSANGLSATPDWSDQGELAGDNFGVSVASAGDVNGDGYADVIVGAYGNDGAGSNAGEAYVYHGSSSGLSATPDWSDQGEAAADLFGWSVASAGDVNGDGYADVIVSAYGNDDAGAQAGEAYIYHGSASGLSATPDWSDQGELAGDYFGQIVASAGDVNG
;
A
#
# COMPACT_ATOMS: atom_id res chain seq x y z
N MET A 1 49.86 -9.92 17.46
CA MET A 1 49.51 -11.31 17.09
C MET A 1 48.66 -11.91 18.20
N ARG A 2 47.36 -12.02 17.93
CA ARG A 2 46.30 -12.85 18.52
C ARG A 2 46.32 -13.21 20.03
N ASN A 3 45.32 -12.64 20.71
CA ASN A 3 44.29 -13.26 21.58
C ASN A 3 44.70 -14.01 22.86
N THR A 4 43.87 -13.85 23.89
CA THR A 4 43.83 -14.68 25.10
C THR A 4 42.38 -14.77 25.59
N ILE A 5 41.91 -15.96 25.96
CA ILE A 5 40.55 -16.23 26.45
C ILE A 5 40.61 -16.46 27.96
N ALA A 6 39.69 -15.86 28.74
CA ALA A 6 39.13 -16.42 29.98
C ALA A 6 38.11 -15.44 30.63
N SER A 7 36.89 -15.92 30.90
CA SER A 7 35.86 -15.24 31.68
C SER A 7 35.99 -15.47 33.20
N MET A 8 35.35 -14.63 34.03
CA MET A 8 35.02 -14.93 35.43
C MET A 8 33.85 -14.09 35.95
N LEU A 9 33.10 -14.64 36.91
CA LEU A 9 31.74 -14.20 37.29
C LEU A 9 31.57 -14.03 38.80
N VAL A 10 30.94 -12.92 39.23
CA VAL A 10 30.43 -12.60 40.59
C VAL A 10 29.35 -11.50 40.46
N ALA A 11 28.21 -11.40 41.14
CA ALA A 11 27.26 -12.31 41.81
C ALA A 11 26.54 -11.60 42.99
N LEU A 12 25.40 -10.95 42.68
CA LEU A 12 24.09 -11.10 43.36
C LEU A 12 23.74 -10.42 44.72
N LEU A 13 22.46 -10.01 44.83
CA LEU A 13 21.65 -9.56 46.01
C LEU A 13 21.87 -8.11 46.54
N LEU A 14 20.90 -7.42 47.15
CA LEU A 14 19.68 -7.89 47.86
C LEU A 14 18.50 -6.87 47.91
N LEU A 15 17.30 -7.30 47.47
CA LEU A 15 15.89 -6.81 47.65
C LEU A 15 15.56 -5.33 47.97
N GLY A 16 14.52 -4.81 47.29
CA GLY A 16 13.80 -3.59 47.67
C GLY A 16 12.39 -3.43 47.04
N ALA A 17 11.52 -4.43 47.11
CA ALA A 17 10.21 -4.41 46.42
C ALA A 17 9.12 -3.58 47.12
N ALA A 18 8.42 -2.71 46.37
CA ALA A 18 7.12 -2.13 46.74
C ALA A 18 6.36 -1.50 45.54
N LEU A 19 5.49 -2.31 44.91
CA LEU A 19 4.41 -1.92 43.96
C LEU A 19 4.84 -1.30 42.61
N PRO A 20 4.36 -1.82 41.46
CA PRO A 20 4.26 -1.00 40.25
C PRO A 20 3.19 0.08 40.47
N LEU A 21 3.42 1.28 39.94
CA LEU A 21 2.32 2.21 39.69
C LEU A 21 1.73 1.82 38.35
N LEU A 22 0.58 1.14 38.38
CA LEU A 22 -0.16 0.79 37.17
C LEU A 22 -0.68 2.09 36.55
N VAL A 23 0.05 2.61 35.55
CA VAL A 23 -0.56 3.40 34.49
C VAL A 23 -1.14 2.39 33.53
N LEU A 24 -2.42 2.14 33.71
CA LEU A 24 -3.30 1.87 32.59
C LEU A 24 -3.44 3.22 31.88
N ASP A 25 -3.18 3.29 30.57
CA ASP A 25 -4.00 4.14 29.73
C ASP A 25 -5.44 3.58 29.73
N ALA A 26 -6.37 4.29 29.10
CA ALA A 26 -7.75 3.85 29.05
C ALA A 26 -8.39 4.09 27.66
N SER A 27 -7.56 4.08 26.62
CA SER A 27 -8.02 4.03 25.22
C SER A 27 -8.03 2.59 24.72
N GLY A 28 -6.95 1.83 24.93
CA GLY A 28 -6.87 0.44 24.46
C GLY A 28 -6.91 0.28 22.94
N THR A 29 -6.59 1.34 22.21
CA THR A 29 -6.46 1.39 20.75
C THR A 29 -5.13 0.76 20.34
N ARG A 30 -5.18 -0.40 19.68
CA ARG A 30 -4.12 -0.79 18.74
C ARG A 30 -4.14 0.20 17.58
N TRP A 31 -2.95 0.59 17.10
CA TRP A 31 -2.79 1.28 15.83
C TRP A 31 -1.74 0.53 15.05
N GLU A 32 -2.18 -0.01 13.94
CA GLU A 32 -1.43 -0.93 13.12
C GLU A 32 -1.38 -0.42 11.68
N GLN A 33 -0.66 -1.20 10.92
CA GLN A 33 0.02 -1.07 9.66
C GLN A 33 0.23 -2.48 9.16
N THR A 34 0.40 -2.63 7.85
CA THR A 34 1.23 -3.72 7.35
C THR A 34 1.77 -3.60 5.92
N SER A 35 2.29 -2.47 5.44
CA SER A 35 2.55 -2.35 3.99
C SER A 35 3.97 -2.28 3.43
N ALA A 36 4.03 -2.71 2.17
CA ALA A 36 5.16 -3.06 1.32
C ALA A 36 4.85 -2.87 -0.18
N ASP A 37 4.14 -1.80 -0.52
CA ASP A 37 2.91 -2.00 -1.27
C ASP A 37 2.67 -1.22 -2.56
N ASP A 38 3.69 -1.10 -3.39
CA ASP A 38 3.64 -1.57 -4.78
C ASP A 38 5.07 -1.67 -5.24
N PHE A 39 5.54 -2.78 -5.78
CA PHE A 39 6.91 -2.77 -6.28
C PHE A 39 7.22 -3.63 -7.48
N ASP A 40 6.87 -3.13 -8.65
CA ASP A 40 7.66 -3.52 -9.82
C ASP A 40 7.65 -2.48 -10.96
N ASP A 41 8.67 -1.62 -10.90
CA ASP A 41 9.35 -1.06 -12.06
C ASP A 41 10.51 -1.98 -12.56
N GLY A 42 10.65 -3.20 -11.98
CA GLY A 42 11.56 -4.26 -12.44
C GLY A 42 12.88 -4.42 -11.66
N GLU A 43 12.95 -3.92 -10.42
CA GLU A 43 14.18 -3.49 -9.74
C GLU A 43 13.90 -3.48 -8.15
N SER A 44 14.82 -3.74 -7.15
CA SER A 44 14.57 -3.62 -5.64
C SER A 44 15.70 -3.15 -4.62
N PHE A 45 15.46 -2.34 -3.53
CA PHE A 45 16.27 -2.14 -2.25
C PHE A 45 15.64 -2.35 -0.86
N PHE A 46 16.51 -2.66 0.14
CA PHE A 46 16.22 -2.58 1.59
C PHE A 46 16.56 -1.20 2.32
N VAL A 47 16.79 -1.07 3.66
CA VAL A 47 16.46 0.15 4.52
C VAL A 47 17.24 0.47 5.93
N GLU A 48 16.90 1.41 6.86
CA GLU A 48 17.09 1.43 8.37
C GLU A 48 16.35 2.60 9.10
N THR A 49 15.74 2.39 10.29
CA THR A 49 14.84 3.39 10.90
C THR A 49 14.72 3.68 12.44
N SER A 50 15.77 3.97 13.25
CA SER A 50 15.58 4.45 14.66
C SER A 50 15.22 5.92 14.94
N GLY A 51 14.14 6.41 14.35
CA GLY A 51 13.38 7.52 14.93
C GLY A 51 13.77 8.92 14.54
N GLY A 52 13.14 9.55 13.55
CA GLY A 52 13.57 10.88 13.11
C GLY A 52 14.90 10.85 12.38
N THR A 53 15.27 9.71 11.78
CA THR A 53 16.17 9.69 10.61
C THR A 53 16.00 8.41 9.80
N LEU A 54 15.37 8.47 8.62
CA LEU A 54 15.51 7.40 7.65
C LEU A 54 16.93 7.22 7.31
N LYS A 55 17.20 5.94 7.17
CA LYS A 55 18.29 5.30 6.55
C LYS A 55 17.80 4.41 5.34
N LEU A 56 18.41 4.51 4.14
CA LEU A 56 18.49 3.52 3.05
C LEU A 56 19.91 3.50 2.39
N SER A 57 20.39 2.42 1.75
CA SER A 57 21.60 2.33 0.89
C SER A 57 21.98 0.97 0.29
N ARG A 58 22.18 1.01 -1.02
CA ARG A 58 22.85 0.09 -1.95
C ARG A 58 24.14 -0.55 -1.45
N GLY A 59 24.53 -1.60 -2.17
CA GLY A 59 25.86 -2.18 -2.11
C GLY A 59 27.03 -1.21 -2.35
N LEU A 60 27.86 -1.03 -1.30
CA LEU A 60 29.28 -0.62 -1.30
C LEU A 60 29.71 0.89 -1.21
N THR A 61 29.21 1.61 -0.18
CA THR A 61 29.47 3.01 0.26
C THR A 61 28.52 4.16 -0.14
N GLY A 62 27.29 4.18 0.41
CA GLY A 62 26.49 5.40 0.66
C GLY A 62 25.99 5.47 2.13
N THR A 63 25.56 6.62 2.68
CA THR A 63 25.19 6.85 4.11
C THR A 63 24.20 8.04 4.39
N TRP A 64 23.02 8.12 3.78
CA TRP A 64 22.16 9.34 3.61
C TRP A 64 21.29 9.80 4.87
N SER A 65 20.33 10.79 4.89
CA SER A 65 19.31 11.15 6.00
C SER A 65 18.25 12.29 5.67
N ALA A 66 17.08 12.57 6.30
CA ALA A 66 16.17 13.77 6.14
C ALA A 66 15.49 14.32 7.44
N VAL A 67 16.25 14.93 8.34
CA VAL A 67 15.71 15.54 9.58
C VAL A 67 14.79 16.76 9.33
N GLY A 68 13.48 16.50 9.40
CA GLY A 68 12.31 17.40 9.29
C GLY A 68 12.10 18.40 10.43
N GLU A 69 10.84 18.79 10.76
CA GLU A 69 10.64 19.97 11.62
C GLU A 69 11.12 19.74 13.11
N ALA A 70 11.60 18.56 13.66
CA ALA A 70 11.19 18.24 15.08
C ALA A 70 11.83 17.20 16.18
N THR A 71 11.04 16.55 17.13
CA THR A 71 11.27 15.42 18.20
C THR A 71 10.13 14.39 18.85
N THR A 72 8.76 14.33 18.58
CA THR A 72 7.66 13.27 18.69
C THR A 72 6.43 13.07 17.61
N ASP A 73 6.29 13.63 16.36
CA ASP A 73 5.49 13.37 15.05
C ASP A 73 5.65 12.15 14.08
N ARG A 74 4.56 11.50 13.68
CA ARG A 74 4.34 10.26 12.93
C ARG A 74 4.67 10.11 11.40
N PHE A 75 5.92 10.17 10.91
CA PHE A 75 6.47 9.72 9.57
C PHE A 75 6.68 8.15 9.32
N GLY A 76 6.78 7.60 8.08
CA GLY A 76 6.70 6.20 7.57
C GLY A 76 5.40 5.39 7.81
N PHE A 77 4.73 4.68 6.84
CA PHE A 77 3.62 3.68 7.11
C PHE A 77 3.26 2.61 5.98
N SER A 78 3.57 2.79 4.69
CA SER A 78 3.42 1.90 3.51
C SER A 78 4.33 2.46 2.40
N VAL A 79 5.31 1.85 1.70
CA VAL A 79 5.85 2.42 0.41
C VAL A 79 5.22 1.81 -0.82
N ALA A 80 5.39 2.42 -2.00
CA ALA A 80 5.08 1.83 -3.29
C ALA A 80 5.94 2.37 -4.47
N SER A 81 5.67 1.98 -5.72
CA SER A 81 6.46 2.30 -6.93
C SER A 81 5.64 3.07 -7.97
N ALA A 82 6.19 3.22 -9.18
CA ALA A 82 5.98 4.39 -10.02
C ALA A 82 5.46 4.09 -11.43
N GLY A 83 6.36 3.61 -12.30
CA GLY A 83 6.56 4.14 -13.66
C GLY A 83 7.83 5.02 -13.74
N ASP A 84 8.14 5.76 -14.83
CA ASP A 84 9.34 6.65 -14.97
C ASP A 84 9.04 8.16 -15.18
N VAL A 85 9.20 9.06 -14.17
CA VAL A 85 8.30 10.26 -14.16
C VAL A 85 8.52 11.38 -15.14
N ASN A 86 9.55 11.30 -15.95
CA ASN A 86 9.65 12.29 -16.99
C ASN A 86 10.27 11.78 -18.29
N GLY A 87 10.33 10.46 -18.46
CA GLY A 87 10.76 9.83 -19.70
C GLY A 87 12.26 9.95 -19.98
N ASP A 88 13.12 9.98 -18.96
CA ASP A 88 14.55 9.64 -19.10
C ASP A 88 14.95 8.24 -18.61
N GLY A 89 13.98 7.47 -18.13
CA GLY A 89 14.04 6.02 -17.99
C GLY A 89 14.25 5.54 -16.57
N TYR A 90 13.81 6.32 -15.58
CA TYR A 90 14.13 6.23 -14.15
C TYR A 90 12.82 6.39 -13.37
N ALA A 91 12.55 5.56 -12.36
CA ALA A 91 11.27 5.50 -11.61
C ALA A 91 11.30 6.34 -10.32
N ASP A 92 10.38 6.24 -9.33
CA ASP A 92 10.58 6.88 -7.99
C ASP A 92 9.90 6.21 -6.79
N VAL A 93 9.67 7.00 -5.70
CA VAL A 93 8.82 6.73 -4.51
C VAL A 93 7.68 7.75 -4.33
N VAL A 94 7.06 7.87 -3.15
CA VAL A 94 6.05 8.80 -2.60
C VAL A 94 6.16 8.69 -1.05
N VAL A 95 5.54 9.45 -0.12
CA VAL A 95 6.05 9.54 1.32
C VAL A 95 5.07 9.67 2.52
N SER A 96 3.79 9.30 2.36
CA SER A 96 2.52 9.66 3.07
C SER A 96 2.26 9.78 4.58
N ALA A 97 1.17 10.16 5.30
CA ALA A 97 1.36 10.83 6.65
C ALA A 97 0.52 10.83 8.02
N TYR A 98 -0.18 9.85 8.57
CA TYR A 98 -0.99 9.86 9.86
C TYR A 98 -0.98 10.86 11.12
N ASP A 99 -0.42 12.09 11.30
CA ASP A 99 -0.87 13.26 12.18
C ASP A 99 -0.58 14.80 11.76
N ASN A 100 -0.29 15.41 10.55
CA ASN A 100 0.27 16.86 10.25
C ASN A 100 -0.38 18.24 10.22
N ASN A 101 0.17 19.31 10.87
CA ASN A 101 -0.39 20.63 11.20
C ASN A 101 0.04 21.93 10.47
N GLY A 102 0.39 21.95 9.19
CA GLY A 102 0.67 23.23 8.48
C GLY A 102 -0.20 24.46 8.86
N GLY A 103 -1.52 24.32 8.85
CA GLY A 103 -2.54 25.25 9.34
C GLY A 103 -3.13 25.01 10.74
N GLY A 104 -2.77 23.99 11.54
CA GLY A 104 -3.27 23.84 12.94
C GLY A 104 -3.79 22.45 13.38
N GLY A 105 -4.67 22.24 14.37
CA GLY A 105 -4.88 20.95 15.09
C GLY A 105 -6.03 19.99 14.70
N ASP A 106 -5.80 19.21 13.66
CA ASP A 106 -6.06 17.79 13.43
C ASP A 106 -5.97 17.37 11.91
N ALA A 107 -5.90 18.28 10.92
CA ALA A 107 -5.83 18.15 9.42
C ALA A 107 -4.73 17.37 8.60
N GLY A 108 -3.76 17.92 7.79
CA GLY A 108 -2.58 17.21 7.19
C GLY A 108 -1.28 17.86 6.56
N GLU A 109 -0.56 17.07 5.69
CA GLU A 109 0.66 17.40 4.86
C GLU A 109 1.20 16.24 3.91
N ALA A 110 1.26 16.35 2.53
CA ALA A 110 2.03 15.47 1.55
C ALA A 110 3.49 15.80 1.09
N TYR A 111 4.11 15.36 -0.09
CA TYR A 111 5.49 15.60 -0.78
C TYR A 111 6.14 14.65 -1.87
N VAL A 112 6.93 15.16 -2.86
CA VAL A 112 7.60 14.48 -4.07
C VAL A 112 9.20 14.43 -4.11
N TYR A 113 9.86 13.62 -5.00
CA TYR A 113 11.29 13.62 -5.50
C TYR A 113 11.60 13.00 -6.93
N HIS A 114 12.60 13.42 -7.78
CA HIS A 114 12.71 13.28 -9.27
C HIS A 114 14.05 12.68 -9.93
N GLY A 115 14.01 11.52 -10.67
CA GLY A 115 14.85 10.74 -11.70
C GLY A 115 16.41 10.58 -11.86
N SER A 116 17.06 9.42 -11.53
CA SER A 116 18.47 8.89 -11.78
C SER A 116 19.52 8.59 -10.63
N ALA A 117 20.45 7.64 -10.88
CA ALA A 117 21.93 7.50 -10.60
C ALA A 117 22.81 8.44 -9.75
N SER A 118 22.52 9.73 -9.61
CA SER A 118 23.07 10.42 -8.44
C SER A 118 22.28 9.98 -7.22
N GLY A 119 20.96 9.89 -7.41
CA GLY A 119 19.90 9.32 -6.61
C GLY A 119 18.97 10.37 -5.97
N LEU A 120 18.05 9.96 -5.11
CA LEU A 120 16.92 10.76 -4.63
C LEU A 120 17.14 12.15 -4.09
N SER A 121 16.31 13.08 -4.51
CA SER A 121 16.86 14.41 -4.69
C SER A 121 16.69 15.45 -3.56
N ALA A 122 17.36 16.59 -3.70
CA ALA A 122 18.09 17.23 -2.60
C ALA A 122 17.56 18.57 -1.98
N THR A 123 16.40 19.07 -2.35
CA THR A 123 15.49 19.57 -1.30
C THR A 123 14.10 19.10 -1.69
N PRO A 124 13.04 19.92 -1.87
CA PRO A 124 11.98 19.44 -2.78
C PRO A 124 11.07 20.44 -3.57
N ASP A 125 10.56 20.16 -4.78
CA ASP A 125 10.19 21.12 -5.88
C ASP A 125 8.72 21.62 -6.17
N TRP A 126 7.75 21.73 -5.25
CA TRP A 126 6.26 21.88 -5.33
C TRP A 126 5.71 21.75 -3.90
N SER A 127 4.44 21.50 -3.53
CA SER A 127 3.86 21.24 -2.13
C SER A 127 2.44 21.88 -1.82
N ASP A 128 1.50 21.08 -1.25
CA ASP A 128 0.02 21.15 -0.95
C ASP A 128 -0.47 20.83 0.48
N GLN A 129 -1.52 21.53 0.85
CA GLN A 129 -2.32 21.13 1.97
C GLN A 129 -3.80 21.48 1.62
N GLY A 130 -4.78 20.54 1.60
CA GLY A 130 -5.90 20.06 2.54
C GLY A 130 -6.93 20.82 3.44
N GLU A 131 -8.00 21.46 2.97
CA GLU A 131 -8.55 22.61 3.73
C GLU A 131 -8.84 22.42 5.21
N ALA A 132 -9.74 21.52 5.60
CA ALA A 132 -10.55 21.82 6.77
C ALA A 132 -10.20 21.00 8.01
N THR A 133 -11.14 20.37 8.78
CA THR A 133 -11.07 20.16 10.28
C THR A 133 -11.77 18.98 11.20
N ASN A 134 -11.51 17.59 11.33
CA ASN A 134 -11.76 16.54 12.44
C ASN A 134 -11.27 15.01 12.20
N ASP A 135 -10.14 14.40 12.70
CA ASP A 135 -9.33 13.42 11.84
C ASP A 135 -8.76 12.00 12.13
N TYR A 136 -8.30 11.31 11.02
CA TYR A 136 -6.91 11.05 10.45
C TYR A 136 -6.54 11.37 8.88
N PHE A 137 -5.32 11.81 8.38
CA PHE A 137 -4.73 11.42 7.02
C PHE A 137 -3.80 10.21 7.13
N GLY A 138 -3.27 9.75 5.99
CA GLY A 138 -2.13 8.88 5.65
C GLY A 138 -2.19 7.47 6.22
N TRP A 139 -2.55 6.44 5.44
CA TRP A 139 -2.75 5.04 5.89
C TRP A 139 -2.54 3.86 4.87
N SER A 140 -2.36 4.00 3.53
CA SER A 140 -1.39 3.23 2.70
C SER A 140 -1.11 3.67 1.29
N VAL A 141 -0.15 3.04 0.61
CA VAL A 141 0.30 3.42 -0.69
C VAL A 141 0.56 2.40 -1.78
N ALA A 142 0.70 2.90 -3.04
CA ALA A 142 0.80 2.15 -4.32
C ALA A 142 1.55 2.78 -5.53
N SER A 143 1.48 2.09 -6.67
CA SER A 143 1.94 2.54 -7.98
C SER A 143 0.80 2.59 -9.00
N ALA A 144 1.09 2.77 -10.32
CA ALA A 144 0.27 2.47 -11.50
C ALA A 144 0.92 2.14 -12.85
N GLY A 145 1.49 3.11 -13.56
CA GLY A 145 1.71 2.98 -15.01
C GLY A 145 0.91 3.98 -15.86
N ASP A 146 0.47 3.64 -17.07
CA ASP A 146 0.39 4.60 -18.18
C ASP A 146 -0.97 4.65 -18.91
N VAL A 147 -2.07 5.14 -18.31
CA VAL A 147 -3.42 4.80 -18.78
C VAL A 147 -3.60 4.94 -20.28
N ASN A 148 -3.20 6.05 -20.91
CA ASN A 148 -3.44 6.25 -22.33
C ASN A 148 -2.29 5.94 -23.27
N GLY A 149 -1.24 5.33 -22.73
CA GLY A 149 -0.06 4.99 -23.51
C GLY A 149 0.57 6.24 -24.10
N ASP A 150 0.61 7.29 -23.31
CA ASP A 150 1.38 8.48 -23.62
C ASP A 150 2.87 8.20 -23.39
N GLY A 151 3.17 7.32 -22.42
CA GLY A 151 4.44 6.66 -22.16
C GLY A 151 4.92 6.76 -20.71
N TYR A 152 4.01 7.11 -19.79
CA TYR A 152 4.14 8.07 -18.69
C TYR A 152 3.21 7.63 -17.48
N ALA A 153 3.32 8.08 -16.21
CA ALA A 153 2.59 7.60 -14.99
C ALA A 153 2.41 8.66 -13.78
N ASP A 154 2.34 8.39 -12.45
CA ASP A 154 1.43 9.15 -11.55
C ASP A 154 1.71 9.15 -9.99
N VAL A 155 1.09 9.91 -9.08
CA VAL A 155 1.49 10.18 -7.64
C VAL A 155 0.30 10.23 -6.57
N ILE A 156 -0.51 9.20 -6.26
CA ILE A 156 -1.87 9.16 -5.58
C ILE A 156 -2.07 9.54 -4.10
N VAL A 157 -3.29 9.80 -3.50
CA VAL A 157 -3.53 10.32 -2.07
C VAL A 157 -4.92 10.21 -1.20
N GLY A 158 -5.84 9.19 -1.24
CA GLY A 158 -7.06 8.79 -0.36
C GLY A 158 -7.30 9.06 1.24
N ALA A 159 -8.49 9.10 2.04
CA ALA A 159 -8.79 9.49 3.58
C ALA A 159 -9.41 8.83 4.95
N ARG A 160 -9.37 9.50 6.17
CA ARG A 160 -10.00 9.19 7.54
C ARG A 160 -11.24 10.03 8.02
N TYR A 161 -11.38 10.65 9.20
CA TYR A 161 -12.62 11.26 9.78
C TYR A 161 -13.37 12.58 9.21
N ASN A 162 -13.44 12.87 7.87
CA ASN A 162 -14.02 14.06 7.09
C ASN A 162 -15.27 14.98 7.50
N ASP A 163 -15.89 15.15 8.69
CA ASP A 163 -17.10 16.04 9.01
C ASP A 163 -17.48 17.45 8.29
N GLY A 164 -17.75 17.54 6.96
CA GLY A 164 -18.56 18.54 6.14
C GLY A 164 -20.10 18.48 5.69
N ALA A 165 -20.62 17.56 4.84
CA ALA A 165 -21.98 17.42 4.24
C ALA A 165 -22.93 16.24 4.69
N ALA A 166 -22.48 15.40 5.63
CA ALA A 166 -22.88 14.19 6.37
C ALA A 166 -21.72 13.59 7.33
N THR A 167 -21.72 13.68 8.68
CA THR A 167 -20.63 13.39 9.72
C THR A 167 -20.06 11.94 9.96
N ASP A 168 -18.76 11.53 9.81
CA ASP A 168 -17.95 10.20 9.98
C ASP A 168 -17.57 9.25 8.73
N ALA A 169 -17.87 9.69 7.46
CA ALA A 169 -17.87 9.34 5.94
C ALA A 169 -16.76 8.97 4.83
N GLY A 170 -16.64 9.58 3.62
CA GLY A 170 -15.81 9.18 2.44
C GLY A 170 -14.76 10.17 1.88
N GLU A 171 -14.21 9.98 0.65
CA GLU A 171 -13.39 10.80 -0.31
C GLU A 171 -11.99 10.26 -0.84
N VAL A 172 -11.45 10.82 -1.95
CA VAL A 172 -10.46 10.36 -3.01
C VAL A 172 -10.23 11.54 -4.02
N TYR A 173 -9.12 11.69 -4.79
CA TYR A 173 -8.68 12.93 -5.51
C TYR A 173 -7.42 12.85 -6.48
N VAL A 174 -7.43 12.36 -7.75
CA VAL A 174 -6.29 11.95 -8.71
C VAL A 174 -5.10 12.95 -9.01
N TYR A 175 -4.49 13.22 -10.22
CA TYR A 175 -3.62 14.39 -10.71
C TYR A 175 -2.53 14.16 -11.79
N HIS A 176 -2.82 14.34 -13.10
CA HIS A 176 -1.86 13.97 -14.18
C HIS A 176 -0.55 14.77 -14.56
N GLY A 177 0.13 14.42 -15.66
CA GLY A 177 1.60 14.49 -15.70
C GLY A 177 2.23 15.53 -16.61
N SER A 178 3.47 15.36 -17.19
CA SER A 178 3.95 15.98 -18.49
C SER A 178 5.36 16.49 -18.94
N SER A 179 5.96 17.53 -18.32
CA SER A 179 7.18 18.25 -18.81
C SER A 179 7.91 19.15 -17.79
N SER A 180 7.45 19.27 -16.54
CA SER A 180 8.19 19.81 -15.38
C SER A 180 7.28 19.78 -14.16
N GLY A 181 7.53 18.86 -13.22
CA GLY A 181 6.63 18.38 -12.18
C GLY A 181 5.15 18.28 -12.51
N LEU A 182 4.45 18.03 -11.44
CA LEU A 182 3.04 18.26 -11.26
C LEU A 182 2.78 19.81 -11.31
N SER A 183 1.67 20.34 -11.83
CA SER A 183 1.26 21.76 -11.74
C SER A 183 0.17 21.87 -10.69
N ALA A 184 -0.54 22.97 -10.55
CA ALA A 184 -0.58 23.59 -9.25
C ALA A 184 -1.90 23.50 -8.47
N THR A 185 -2.91 22.80 -8.96
CA THR A 185 -4.15 22.40 -8.27
C THR A 185 -4.85 21.32 -9.20
N PRO A 186 -6.04 20.72 -8.99
CA PRO A 186 -6.39 19.37 -9.52
C PRO A 186 -7.69 19.18 -10.37
N ASP A 187 -8.39 18.00 -10.50
CA ASP A 187 -9.46 17.71 -11.51
C ASP A 187 -10.55 16.52 -11.41
N TRP A 188 -11.14 16.01 -10.31
CA TRP A 188 -12.58 15.59 -10.21
C TRP A 188 -13.21 15.85 -8.80
N SER A 189 -14.44 15.46 -8.39
CA SER A 189 -15.01 15.49 -6.99
C SER A 189 -15.78 14.20 -6.69
N ASP A 190 -16.64 14.03 -5.67
CA ASP A 190 -17.55 12.85 -5.58
C ASP A 190 -18.58 13.06 -4.44
N GLN A 191 -19.08 12.02 -3.77
CA GLN A 191 -19.21 11.77 -2.32
C GLN A 191 -18.83 10.30 -2.14
N GLY A 192 -18.01 9.94 -1.15
CA GLY A 192 -18.25 8.67 -0.51
C GLY A 192 -19.58 8.62 0.21
N GLU A 193 -19.90 7.47 0.77
CA GLU A 193 -21.31 7.16 0.81
C GLU A 193 -22.05 7.67 2.07
N ALA A 194 -21.84 7.20 3.32
CA ALA A 194 -22.71 7.49 4.52
C ALA A 194 -22.39 6.83 5.94
N ALA A 195 -23.31 6.79 6.92
CA ALA A 195 -23.17 6.55 8.38
C ALA A 195 -22.11 5.76 9.27
N GLY A 196 -20.78 5.89 9.14
CA GLY A 196 -19.85 5.80 10.32
C GLY A 196 -18.39 5.43 10.04
N ASP A 197 -18.18 5.08 8.82
CA ASP A 197 -17.98 3.71 8.47
C ASP A 197 -17.55 3.66 6.97
N HIS A 198 -16.23 3.84 6.66
CA HIS A 198 -15.26 4.30 5.56
C HIS A 198 -14.68 3.57 4.21
N PHE A 199 -14.93 3.82 2.85
CA PHE A 199 -13.93 3.51 1.65
C PHE A 199 -12.52 4.14 1.78
N SER A 200 -11.48 4.40 0.85
CA SER A 200 -10.03 5.10 0.66
C SER A 200 -8.55 5.06 1.50
N TYR A 201 -7.65 3.99 1.62
CA TYR A 201 -6.72 3.24 2.65
C TYR A 201 -5.50 2.37 2.16
N HIS A 202 -5.58 1.23 1.42
CA HIS A 202 -4.45 0.28 1.22
C HIS A 202 -4.34 -0.25 -0.24
N LEU A 203 -3.15 -0.39 -0.87
CA LEU A 203 -2.94 -0.17 -2.32
C LEU A 203 -1.87 -0.99 -3.19
N ALA A 204 -1.79 -0.98 -4.60
CA ALA A 204 -0.55 -1.07 -5.56
C ALA A 204 -0.65 -0.71 -7.15
N SER A 205 0.38 -0.79 -8.11
CA SER A 205 0.51 -0.65 -9.70
C SER A 205 -0.42 -1.32 -10.84
N ALA A 206 0.02 -1.49 -12.13
CA ALA A 206 0.17 -2.79 -12.88
C ALA A 206 0.01 -2.76 -14.44
N GLY A 207 -0.80 -3.67 -15.04
CA GLY A 207 -1.25 -3.70 -16.44
C GLY A 207 -2.72 -4.17 -16.75
N ASP A 208 -2.97 -4.74 -17.93
CA ASP A 208 -4.18 -4.64 -18.79
C ASP A 208 -5.46 -5.58 -18.77
N VAL A 209 -6.68 -5.04 -19.06
CA VAL A 209 -7.93 -5.84 -19.29
C VAL A 209 -8.97 -5.65 -20.48
N ASN A 210 -9.71 -4.54 -20.68
CA ASN A 210 -11.11 -4.53 -21.24
C ASN A 210 -11.41 -4.07 -22.72
N GLY A 211 -10.45 -3.87 -23.63
CA GLY A 211 -10.69 -3.36 -25.01
C GLY A 211 -10.85 -1.81 -25.18
N ASP A 212 -9.73 -1.11 -25.47
CA ASP A 212 -9.49 0.32 -25.19
C ASP A 212 -7.96 0.72 -24.73
N GLY A 213 -7.28 0.25 -23.60
CA GLY A 213 -5.87 -0.05 -22.89
C GLY A 213 -4.43 0.65 -22.68
N TYR A 214 -3.92 1.12 -21.49
CA TYR A 214 -2.43 1.27 -21.06
C TYR A 214 -1.83 1.40 -19.54
N ALA A 215 -2.52 1.66 -18.38
CA ALA A 215 -2.25 1.45 -16.87
C ALA A 215 -2.76 2.48 -15.77
N ASP A 216 -3.21 2.15 -14.50
CA ASP A 216 -4.50 2.62 -13.78
C ASP A 216 -4.55 3.12 -12.27
N VAL A 217 -5.72 3.19 -11.56
CA VAL A 217 -6.00 3.28 -10.07
C VAL A 217 -6.77 2.04 -9.44
N VAL A 218 -7.01 1.91 -8.12
CA VAL A 218 -7.97 1.02 -7.36
C VAL A 218 -8.50 1.78 -6.10
N VAL A 219 -9.65 1.47 -5.45
CA VAL A 219 -10.22 2.05 -4.19
C VAL A 219 -11.26 1.12 -3.43
N GLY A 220 -11.29 1.07 -2.07
CA GLY A 220 -12.01 0.15 -1.11
C GLY A 220 -12.12 0.65 0.39
N ALA A 221 -12.24 -0.10 1.52
CA ALA A 221 -13.11 0.03 2.77
C ALA A 221 -13.19 -0.89 4.13
N ILE A 222 -14.01 -0.57 5.16
CA ILE A 222 -14.45 -1.37 6.39
C ILE A 222 -16.08 -1.63 6.47
N LYS A 223 -16.90 -1.58 7.59
CA LYS A 223 -18.41 -1.90 7.94
C LYS A 223 -19.79 -1.24 7.37
N ASN A 224 -20.83 -1.90 6.75
CA ASN A 224 -21.74 -1.23 5.70
C ASN A 224 -23.38 -1.24 5.39
N ASP A 225 -24.57 -0.93 6.04
CA ASP A 225 -25.94 -1.71 6.07
C ASP A 225 -26.52 -2.56 4.87
N GLY A 226 -25.78 -3.19 3.93
CA GLY A 226 -26.04 -4.48 3.19
C GLY A 226 -26.21 -5.71 4.09
N ALA A 227 -25.94 -6.99 3.78
CA ALA A 227 -26.68 -8.09 4.44
C ALA A 227 -26.65 -8.30 6.01
N GLY A 228 -25.68 -7.79 6.81
CA GLY A 228 -25.70 -7.61 8.28
C GLY A 228 -24.44 -7.01 9.02
N THR A 229 -24.62 -6.68 10.31
CA THR A 229 -23.71 -6.05 11.34
C THR A 229 -22.19 -5.96 11.21
N ASP A 230 -21.65 -5.61 10.03
CA ASP A 230 -20.43 -4.86 9.69
C ASP A 230 -19.83 -5.03 8.20
N ALA A 231 -20.48 -5.10 6.99
CA ALA A 231 -19.89 -5.55 5.66
C ALA A 231 -19.67 -4.63 4.39
N GLY A 232 -18.60 -3.84 4.24
CA GLY A 232 -18.06 -3.16 3.05
C GLY A 232 -18.34 -3.72 1.63
N GLU A 233 -18.05 -2.96 0.57
CA GLU A 233 -18.19 -3.34 -0.85
C GLU A 233 -17.19 -2.50 -1.71
N ALA A 234 -16.29 -3.05 -2.54
CA ALA A 234 -15.27 -2.24 -3.27
C ALA A 234 -15.05 -2.65 -4.74
N TYR A 235 -14.72 -1.72 -5.64
CA TYR A 235 -15.21 -1.79 -7.04
C TYR A 235 -14.36 -1.22 -8.20
N VAL A 236 -14.00 -2.01 -9.26
CA VAL A 236 -13.22 -1.67 -10.52
C VAL A 236 -13.40 -0.24 -11.12
N TYR A 237 -12.60 0.16 -12.10
CA TYR A 237 -13.04 1.13 -13.13
C TYR A 237 -12.68 0.61 -14.50
N HIS A 238 -13.07 1.40 -15.48
CA HIS A 238 -12.80 1.21 -16.87
C HIS A 238 -12.57 2.62 -17.50
N GLY A 239 -11.57 2.82 -18.37
CA GLY A 239 -10.82 4.09 -18.55
C GLY A 239 -10.04 4.31 -19.88
N SER A 240 -9.12 5.29 -19.91
CA SER A 240 -9.33 6.48 -20.78
C SER A 240 -8.09 7.25 -21.32
N SER A 241 -8.36 8.36 -22.02
CA SER A 241 -7.49 9.49 -22.42
C SER A 241 -8.20 10.87 -22.27
N SER A 242 -8.95 11.12 -21.17
CA SER A 242 -9.06 12.49 -20.53
C SER A 242 -9.54 12.53 -19.03
N GLY A 243 -9.36 11.53 -18.16
CA GLY A 243 -10.14 11.28 -16.90
C GLY A 243 -10.95 9.97 -16.91
N LEU A 244 -12.02 9.73 -16.14
CA LEU A 244 -12.76 8.43 -16.24
C LEU A 244 -14.29 8.50 -15.96
N SER A 245 -14.92 7.36 -15.64
CA SER A 245 -16.38 7.14 -15.63
C SER A 245 -17.11 7.37 -14.28
N ALA A 246 -18.44 7.14 -14.03
CA ALA A 246 -19.25 7.51 -12.80
C ALA A 246 -20.53 6.65 -12.42
N THR A 247 -20.44 5.37 -11.96
CA THR A 247 -21.33 4.68 -10.94
C THR A 247 -21.21 3.09 -10.83
N PRO A 248 -22.12 2.08 -11.11
CA PRO A 248 -21.90 0.55 -11.09
C PRO A 248 -21.38 -0.45 -12.24
N ASP A 249 -20.32 -1.31 -12.12
CA ASP A 249 -19.97 -2.56 -12.95
C ASP A 249 -19.37 -3.80 -12.22
N TRP A 250 -18.43 -3.63 -11.29
CA TRP A 250 -17.61 -4.65 -10.64
C TRP A 250 -17.30 -4.20 -9.22
N SER A 251 -18.26 -4.35 -8.35
CA SER A 251 -18.04 -4.45 -6.92
C SER A 251 -18.02 -5.90 -6.51
N ASP A 252 -17.71 -6.17 -5.25
CA ASP A 252 -18.26 -7.30 -4.49
C ASP A 252 -18.21 -7.06 -2.95
N GLN A 253 -18.84 -7.92 -2.13
CA GLN A 253 -18.68 -8.05 -0.65
C GLN A 253 -18.30 -9.50 -0.24
N GLY A 254 -18.22 -9.86 1.05
CA GLY A 254 -17.91 -11.23 1.52
C GLY A 254 -19.05 -12.20 1.77
N GLU A 255 -19.10 -12.88 2.94
CA GLU A 255 -19.95 -14.09 3.10
C GLU A 255 -21.05 -14.13 4.20
N ALA A 256 -20.82 -13.64 5.43
CA ALA A 256 -21.46 -14.15 6.65
C ALA A 256 -21.29 -13.23 7.92
N ALA A 257 -21.50 -13.61 9.20
CA ALA A 257 -21.57 -12.58 10.29
C ALA A 257 -20.21 -12.13 10.89
N SER A 258 -20.15 -11.12 11.76
CA SER A 258 -18.88 -10.54 12.28
C SER A 258 -17.72 -10.29 11.27
N ASP A 259 -17.99 -10.29 9.97
CA ASP A 259 -17.26 -10.79 8.82
C ASP A 259 -16.14 -9.90 8.27
N TRP A 260 -15.57 -9.10 9.17
CA TRP A 260 -14.74 -7.93 8.96
C TRP A 260 -13.91 -7.65 7.62
N PHE A 261 -13.99 -8.20 6.39
CA PHE A 261 -13.78 -7.48 5.08
C PHE A 261 -12.66 -6.44 4.76
N GLY A 262 -12.15 -6.45 3.55
CA GLY A 262 -11.49 -5.37 2.83
C GLY A 262 -9.98 -5.10 2.87
N ILE A 263 -9.32 -5.32 3.98
CA ILE A 263 -8.01 -4.89 4.55
C ILE A 263 -6.56 -5.03 3.98
N SER A 264 -6.24 -5.76 2.91
CA SER A 264 -4.90 -6.02 2.35
C SER A 264 -4.78 -6.32 0.81
N VAL A 265 -3.98 -5.55 -0.01
CA VAL A 265 -3.99 -5.59 -1.51
C VAL A 265 -2.80 -5.54 -2.51
N ALA A 266 -2.70 -6.47 -3.50
CA ALA A 266 -1.64 -6.75 -4.50
C ALA A 266 -2.19 -6.92 -5.94
N GLY A 267 -2.08 -8.00 -6.77
CA GLY A 267 -1.21 -9.19 -6.81
C GLY A 267 -1.50 -10.47 -7.68
N ALA A 268 -1.61 -10.47 -9.02
CA ALA A 268 -1.95 -11.50 -10.06
C ALA A 268 -1.43 -11.09 -11.52
N GLY A 269 -1.65 -11.61 -12.79
CA GLY A 269 -0.97 -11.16 -14.14
C GLY A 269 -0.41 -11.89 -15.47
N ASP A 270 0.51 -12.90 -15.61
CA ASP A 270 0.51 -14.01 -16.66
C ASP A 270 0.11 -15.46 -16.07
N VAL A 271 -0.72 -16.45 -16.59
CA VAL A 271 -1.93 -17.27 -16.04
C VAL A 271 -2.86 -18.05 -17.04
N ASN A 272 -4.18 -17.88 -16.86
CA ASN A 272 -5.33 -18.25 -17.73
C ASN A 272 -5.04 -18.47 -19.24
N GLY A 273 -4.36 -17.55 -19.91
CA GLY A 273 -3.84 -17.63 -21.27
C GLY A 273 -4.81 -17.17 -22.34
N ASP A 274 -5.72 -16.25 -22.04
CA ASP A 274 -6.67 -15.59 -22.94
C ASP A 274 -6.35 -14.12 -23.31
N GLY A 275 -5.88 -13.30 -22.38
CA GLY A 275 -5.29 -11.98 -22.62
C GLY A 275 -4.83 -11.24 -21.36
N TYR A 276 -5.65 -11.17 -20.31
CA TYR A 276 -5.96 -9.94 -19.57
C TYR A 276 -6.63 -10.18 -18.24
N ALA A 277 -6.51 -9.23 -17.32
CA ALA A 277 -6.15 -9.71 -16.01
C ALA A 277 -6.64 -8.94 -14.74
N ASP A 278 -5.92 -9.06 -13.63
CA ASP A 278 -6.33 -9.83 -12.45
C ASP A 278 -6.34 -9.11 -11.09
N VAL A 279 -7.42 -9.19 -10.32
CA VAL A 279 -7.45 -8.64 -8.95
C VAL A 279 -6.56 -9.46 -7.93
N ILE A 280 -7.06 -9.77 -6.75
CA ILE A 280 -6.70 -10.70 -5.60
C ILE A 280 -7.42 -10.04 -4.42
N VAL A 281 -7.54 -10.68 -3.27
CA VAL A 281 -7.95 -10.00 -2.05
C VAL A 281 -7.09 -10.57 -0.88
N GLY A 282 -6.86 -9.90 0.26
CA GLY A 282 -6.37 -10.38 1.62
C GLY A 282 -7.52 -10.46 2.70
N ALA A 283 -7.48 -10.59 4.09
CA ALA A 283 -8.77 -10.67 4.95
C ALA A 283 -8.91 -10.80 6.56
N TYR A 284 -9.89 -11.45 7.35
CA TYR A 284 -9.91 -11.94 8.84
C TYR A 284 -11.01 -12.83 9.65
N ARG A 285 -12.20 -13.50 9.35
CA ARG A 285 -13.03 -14.37 10.35
C ARG A 285 -13.94 -15.71 10.14
N ASN A 286 -14.43 -16.20 8.98
CA ASN A 286 -15.53 -17.23 8.69
C ASN A 286 -16.20 -18.24 9.84
N ASP A 287 -17.48 -18.29 10.49
CA ASP A 287 -18.48 -19.17 11.39
C ASP A 287 -19.10 -20.65 11.09
N GLY A 288 -20.06 -20.93 10.19
CA GLY A 288 -20.81 -22.21 10.11
C GLY A 288 -20.12 -23.55 9.72
N ALA A 289 -18.97 -23.62 9.01
CA ALA A 289 -18.14 -24.84 8.95
C ALA A 289 -17.59 -25.21 10.37
N ALA A 290 -17.71 -24.32 11.41
CA ALA A 290 -17.82 -24.61 12.88
C ALA A 290 -17.92 -23.38 13.85
N THR A 291 -16.94 -22.46 13.78
CA THR A 291 -16.92 -20.96 13.91
C THR A 291 -16.00 -20.44 12.74
N ASP A 292 -14.72 -20.01 12.71
CA ASP A 292 -13.60 -19.93 11.64
C ASP A 292 -13.14 -20.81 10.43
N ALA A 293 -12.76 -20.12 9.35
CA ALA A 293 -11.41 -20.31 8.78
C ALA A 293 -10.82 -19.10 8.03
N GLY A 294 -11.57 -18.41 7.16
CA GLY A 294 -11.03 -17.38 6.27
C GLY A 294 -11.53 -17.36 4.83
N GLU A 295 -10.64 -17.21 3.83
CA GLU A 295 -10.71 -17.47 2.36
C GLU A 295 -9.64 -16.70 1.57
N ALA A 296 -9.57 -16.90 0.23
CA ALA A 296 -8.58 -16.38 -0.73
C ALA A 296 -8.91 -16.42 -2.23
N TYR A 297 -10.09 -16.04 -2.74
CA TYR A 297 -10.59 -16.26 -4.11
C TYR A 297 -9.63 -15.80 -5.24
N VAL A 298 -9.87 -16.26 -6.48
CA VAL A 298 -9.62 -15.64 -7.84
C VAL A 298 -11.00 -15.36 -8.42
N TYR A 299 -11.09 -14.58 -9.50
CA TYR A 299 -12.18 -14.28 -10.43
C TYR A 299 -11.51 -14.03 -11.82
N HIS A 300 -12.20 -14.06 -12.98
CA HIS A 300 -11.59 -14.03 -14.33
C HIS A 300 -12.29 -13.14 -15.43
N GLY A 301 -11.82 -13.20 -16.70
CA GLY A 301 -12.48 -12.77 -17.96
C GLY A 301 -13.14 -13.88 -18.83
N SER A 302 -14.30 -13.61 -19.49
CA SER A 302 -15.00 -14.57 -20.39
C SER A 302 -16.24 -14.11 -21.22
N SER A 303 -16.34 -12.84 -21.65
CA SER A 303 -17.42 -12.30 -22.52
C SER A 303 -18.82 -12.07 -21.90
N SER A 304 -18.86 -11.48 -20.69
CA SER A 304 -20.03 -11.09 -19.89
C SER A 304 -19.99 -9.64 -19.37
N GLY A 305 -18.90 -9.27 -18.67
CA GLY A 305 -18.77 -8.15 -17.70
C GLY A 305 -17.84 -8.61 -16.54
N LEU A 306 -17.27 -7.72 -15.71
CA LEU A 306 -16.33 -8.15 -14.64
C LEU A 306 -17.00 -8.99 -13.55
N SER A 307 -16.17 -9.64 -12.75
CA SER A 307 -16.46 -11.01 -12.38
C SER A 307 -17.26 -11.14 -11.05
N ALA A 308 -18.01 -12.26 -10.85
CA ALA A 308 -19.17 -12.34 -9.93
C ALA A 308 -19.86 -13.71 -9.55
N THR A 309 -19.71 -14.89 -10.22
CA THR A 309 -20.29 -16.23 -9.80
C THR A 309 -19.45 -17.54 -10.06
N PRO A 310 -19.00 -18.33 -9.03
CA PRO A 310 -17.69 -19.07 -8.97
C PRO A 310 -17.28 -20.24 -9.93
N ASP A 311 -15.94 -20.31 -10.20
CA ASP A 311 -15.14 -21.23 -11.05
C ASP A 311 -14.11 -22.05 -10.27
N TRP A 312 -14.12 -21.96 -8.94
CA TRP A 312 -13.07 -22.56 -8.11
C TRP A 312 -13.35 -22.44 -6.60
N SER A 313 -12.44 -22.92 -5.76
CA SER A 313 -12.10 -22.48 -4.36
C SER A 313 -11.02 -23.39 -3.70
N ASP A 314 -10.38 -22.93 -2.62
CA ASP A 314 -9.74 -23.70 -1.54
C ASP A 314 -10.19 -23.09 -0.19
N GLN A 315 -9.94 -23.77 0.93
CA GLN A 315 -10.32 -23.27 2.25
C GLN A 315 -9.41 -23.87 3.34
N GLY A 316 -8.50 -23.10 3.94
CA GLY A 316 -7.83 -23.45 5.18
C GLY A 316 -8.79 -23.68 6.34
N GLU A 317 -8.22 -24.13 7.45
CA GLU A 317 -8.76 -25.39 7.96
C GLU A 317 -9.69 -25.31 9.20
N ALA A 318 -9.67 -24.22 10.01
CA ALA A 318 -10.49 -24.04 11.24
C ALA A 318 -10.28 -22.69 12.02
N ALA A 319 -10.53 -22.75 13.33
CA ALA A 319 -10.41 -21.82 14.48
C ALA A 319 -9.49 -20.56 14.52
N SER A 320 -9.09 -19.94 13.40
CA SER A 320 -8.52 -18.60 13.22
C SER A 320 -7.04 -18.38 13.04
N ASP A 321 -6.42 -19.11 12.11
CA ASP A 321 -5.04 -18.74 11.74
C ASP A 321 -4.95 -17.31 11.25
N GLN A 322 -6.04 -16.74 10.78
CA GLN A 322 -5.99 -15.40 10.27
C GLN A 322 -4.95 -15.39 9.17
N PHE A 323 -5.26 -16.24 8.19
CA PHE A 323 -5.00 -16.19 6.74
C PHE A 323 -5.78 -14.89 6.09
N GLY A 324 -5.19 -12.88 5.04
CA GLY A 324 -4.13 -12.15 4.22
C GLY A 324 -3.34 -11.04 4.90
N ARG A 325 -2.61 -11.30 5.99
CA ARG A 325 -1.94 -10.23 6.76
C ARG A 325 -0.87 -9.53 5.96
N SER A 326 -0.30 -10.27 5.02
CA SER A 326 -0.32 -9.82 3.63
C SER A 326 -0.68 -10.99 2.68
N VAL A 327 -0.53 -10.81 1.37
CA VAL A 327 -0.67 -11.58 0.12
C VAL A 327 0.14 -10.74 -0.91
N ALA A 328 0.49 -11.24 -2.07
CA ALA A 328 1.12 -10.46 -3.14
C ALA A 328 0.86 -11.09 -4.49
N SER A 329 1.18 -10.41 -5.59
CA SER A 329 1.70 -11.20 -6.71
C SER A 329 3.07 -11.64 -6.24
N ALA A 330 3.33 -12.92 -6.39
CA ALA A 330 4.66 -13.46 -6.20
C ALA A 330 5.51 -13.25 -7.46
N GLY A 331 4.93 -12.79 -8.58
CA GLY A 331 5.53 -12.79 -9.91
C GLY A 331 5.67 -14.22 -10.47
N ASP A 332 6.37 -14.41 -11.61
CA ASP A 332 6.62 -15.76 -12.15
C ASP A 332 7.67 -16.56 -11.35
N VAL A 333 7.33 -16.90 -10.10
CA VAL A 333 8.18 -17.73 -9.24
C VAL A 333 8.35 -19.15 -9.78
N ASN A 334 7.46 -19.62 -10.64
CA ASN A 334 7.51 -20.94 -11.25
C ASN A 334 8.14 -20.93 -12.67
N GLY A 335 8.13 -19.78 -13.35
CA GLY A 335 8.77 -19.48 -14.63
C GLY A 335 8.24 -20.31 -15.79
N ASP A 336 6.93 -20.53 -15.87
CA ASP A 336 6.29 -21.19 -17.01
C ASP A 336 5.56 -20.24 -17.99
N GLY A 337 5.77 -18.92 -17.80
CA GLY A 337 5.04 -17.85 -18.48
C GLY A 337 3.60 -17.81 -17.99
N TYR A 338 3.45 -18.11 -16.70
CA TYR A 338 2.24 -18.22 -15.92
C TYR A 338 2.64 -18.05 -14.45
N ALA A 339 2.75 -16.82 -14.00
CA ALA A 339 3.11 -16.44 -12.67
C ALA A 339 2.13 -16.77 -11.56
N ASP A 340 2.50 -16.36 -10.35
CA ASP A 340 2.03 -16.96 -9.12
C ASP A 340 1.69 -15.88 -8.06
N VAL A 341 0.82 -16.18 -7.09
CA VAL A 341 0.47 -15.25 -5.97
C VAL A 341 0.95 -15.80 -4.65
N ILE A 342 1.29 -14.93 -3.70
CA ILE A 342 1.56 -15.26 -2.29
C ILE A 342 0.42 -14.77 -1.40
N VAL A 343 0.23 -15.37 -0.21
CA VAL A 343 -0.86 -15.18 0.77
C VAL A 343 -0.33 -15.44 2.19
N GLY A 344 -0.52 -14.57 3.17
CA GLY A 344 0.27 -14.49 4.42
C GLY A 344 -0.53 -14.51 5.73
N ALA A 345 -0.66 -15.70 6.33
CA ALA A 345 -1.57 -16.08 7.41
C ALA A 345 -1.15 -15.83 8.84
N TYR A 346 -0.93 -14.57 9.22
CA TYR A 346 -0.09 -14.26 10.38
C TYR A 346 -0.46 -14.73 11.78
N GLN A 347 -1.66 -15.22 12.08
CA GLN A 347 -1.89 -15.84 13.39
C GLN A 347 -1.95 -17.35 13.35
N ASN A 348 -1.42 -18.00 12.30
CA ASN A 348 -1.48 -19.45 12.18
C ASN A 348 -1.02 -20.18 13.43
N ASP A 349 -1.91 -21.01 13.97
CA ASP A 349 -1.78 -21.71 15.25
C ASP A 349 -1.34 -23.17 15.07
N ASP A 350 -1.47 -23.75 13.85
CA ASP A 350 -1.14 -25.16 13.58
C ASP A 350 0.36 -25.43 13.79
N ALA A 351 1.20 -24.41 13.56
CA ALA A 351 2.57 -24.34 14.05
C ALA A 351 2.64 -24.13 15.58
N ALA A 352 2.19 -22.95 16.06
CA ALA A 352 2.10 -22.55 17.46
C ALA A 352 1.23 -21.29 17.59
N SER A 353 0.65 -21.00 18.77
CA SER A 353 -0.43 -20.01 18.78
C SER A 353 -0.07 -18.59 18.35
N ASN A 354 -0.78 -18.06 17.36
CA ASN A 354 -0.47 -16.78 16.71
C ASN A 354 0.90 -16.77 15.97
N ALA A 355 1.41 -17.90 15.45
CA ALA A 355 2.74 -17.98 14.83
C ALA A 355 2.79 -17.47 13.39
N GLY A 356 1.78 -17.78 12.59
CA GLY A 356 1.69 -17.34 11.20
C GLY A 356 2.19 -18.35 10.17
N GLU A 357 1.67 -18.27 8.95
CA GLU A 357 2.10 -19.05 7.77
C GLU A 357 2.06 -18.13 6.54
N ALA A 358 2.68 -18.48 5.42
CA ALA A 358 2.41 -17.86 4.14
C ALA A 358 2.45 -18.93 3.06
N TYR A 359 1.76 -18.71 1.96
CA TYR A 359 1.33 -19.69 0.98
C TYR A 359 1.47 -19.11 -0.42
N VAL A 360 1.79 -19.92 -1.42
CA VAL A 360 1.89 -19.50 -2.82
C VAL A 360 1.16 -20.48 -3.72
N TYR A 361 0.48 -19.91 -4.72
CA TYR A 361 -0.42 -20.60 -5.62
C TYR A 361 0.04 -20.29 -7.03
N HIS A 362 0.35 -21.36 -7.76
CA HIS A 362 0.96 -21.22 -9.05
C HIS A 362 -0.03 -21.07 -10.18
N GLY A 363 0.49 -20.50 -11.24
CA GLY A 363 -0.20 -20.35 -12.48
C GLY A 363 -0.54 -21.59 -13.26
N SER A 364 -1.61 -21.45 -14.05
CA SER A 364 -1.88 -22.30 -15.20
C SER A 364 -2.87 -21.67 -16.17
N ALA A 365 -2.92 -22.20 -17.40
CA ALA A 365 -3.93 -21.90 -18.42
C ALA A 365 -5.39 -22.31 -18.07
N SER A 366 -5.82 -22.14 -16.82
CA SER A 366 -7.12 -22.46 -16.22
C SER A 366 -7.34 -21.69 -14.90
N GLY A 367 -6.60 -20.61 -14.65
CA GLY A 367 -6.49 -19.98 -13.32
C GLY A 367 -5.45 -20.67 -12.43
N LEU A 368 -5.35 -20.22 -11.18
CA LEU A 368 -4.38 -20.67 -10.18
C LEU A 368 -4.55 -22.14 -9.72
N SER A 369 -3.70 -22.59 -8.79
CA SER A 369 -3.51 -23.98 -8.33
C SER A 369 -4.40 -24.44 -7.15
N ALA A 370 -5.26 -25.47 -7.35
CA ALA A 370 -6.32 -25.99 -6.44
C ALA A 370 -5.93 -26.60 -5.09
N THR A 371 -4.76 -26.17 -4.61
CA THR A 371 -4.11 -26.28 -3.30
C THR A 371 -2.87 -25.38 -3.36
N PRO A 372 -2.36 -24.83 -2.24
CA PRO A 372 -1.06 -24.15 -2.24
C PRO A 372 0.02 -25.06 -2.85
N ASP A 373 0.75 -24.53 -3.83
CA ASP A 373 1.91 -25.20 -4.40
C ASP A 373 3.16 -25.01 -3.50
N TRP A 374 3.17 -23.95 -2.67
CA TRP A 374 4.15 -23.70 -1.61
C TRP A 374 3.47 -23.14 -0.35
N SER A 375 4.04 -23.42 0.83
CA SER A 375 3.79 -22.66 2.07
C SER A 375 4.96 -22.79 3.06
N ASP A 376 5.14 -21.82 3.96
CA ASP A 376 6.09 -21.87 5.11
C ASP A 376 5.59 -21.04 6.30
N GLN A 377 6.00 -21.39 7.53
CA GLN A 377 5.35 -20.95 8.78
C GLN A 377 6.30 -20.50 9.89
N GLY A 378 5.82 -19.60 10.75
CA GLY A 378 6.51 -19.13 11.96
C GLY A 378 6.79 -20.26 12.94
N GLU A 379 7.97 -20.27 13.58
CA GLU A 379 8.38 -21.37 14.47
C GLU A 379 7.77 -21.28 15.89
N SER A 380 7.27 -20.11 16.32
CA SER A 380 6.90 -19.81 17.71
C SER A 380 5.61 -18.98 17.85
N ALA A 381 5.00 -19.12 19.03
CA ALA A 381 3.69 -18.53 19.33
C ALA A 381 3.77 -17.00 19.48
N GLY A 382 3.12 -16.28 18.57
CA GLY A 382 3.17 -14.82 18.46
C GLY A 382 4.19 -14.31 17.44
N ASP A 383 4.80 -15.17 16.62
CA ASP A 383 5.80 -14.75 15.61
C ASP A 383 5.21 -13.89 14.50
N TYR A 384 3.89 -13.96 14.28
CA TYR A 384 3.19 -13.13 13.31
C TYR A 384 3.74 -13.31 11.87
N PHE A 385 3.91 -14.55 11.39
CA PHE A 385 4.52 -14.87 10.10
C PHE A 385 3.57 -14.73 8.91
N GLY A 386 4.01 -14.06 7.83
CA GLY A 386 3.09 -13.61 6.80
C GLY A 386 2.40 -12.32 7.22
N GLN A 387 2.84 -11.66 8.29
CA GLN A 387 2.27 -10.37 8.69
C GLN A 387 2.47 -9.30 7.66
N ILE A 388 3.48 -9.44 6.85
CA ILE A 388 3.47 -8.81 5.57
C ILE A 388 4.15 -9.74 4.58
N VAL A 389 3.91 -9.53 3.29
CA VAL A 389 4.46 -10.23 2.15
C VAL A 389 4.36 -9.25 0.98
N ALA A 390 5.20 -9.44 -0.02
CA ALA A 390 5.18 -8.72 -1.29
C ALA A 390 5.93 -9.57 -2.33
N SER A 391 5.86 -9.18 -3.59
CA SER A 391 6.91 -9.52 -4.53
C SER A 391 8.26 -9.07 -3.98
N ALA A 392 9.27 -9.88 -4.21
CA ALA A 392 10.65 -9.45 -4.09
C ALA A 392 11.18 -8.86 -5.41
N GLY A 393 10.54 -9.18 -6.54
CA GLY A 393 11.12 -9.18 -7.89
C GLY A 393 12.15 -10.32 -8.07
N ASP A 394 12.84 -10.41 -9.21
CA ASP A 394 13.90 -11.42 -9.46
C ASP A 394 15.21 -11.07 -8.71
N VAL A 395 15.19 -11.10 -7.38
CA VAL A 395 16.33 -10.67 -6.54
C VAL A 395 17.58 -11.50 -6.77
N ASN A 396 17.39 -12.77 -7.10
CA ASN A 396 18.50 -13.67 -7.39
C ASN A 396 19.00 -13.58 -8.86
N GLY A 397 18.27 -12.87 -9.73
CA GLY A 397 18.55 -12.60 -11.14
C GLY A 397 18.75 -13.87 -11.98
N ASP A 398 17.88 -14.86 -11.81
CA ASP A 398 17.90 -16.12 -12.56
C ASP A 398 16.69 -16.38 -13.48
N GLY A 399 15.77 -15.41 -13.56
CA GLY A 399 14.63 -15.36 -14.49
C GLY A 399 13.37 -15.98 -13.93
N TYR A 400 13.15 -15.79 -12.63
CA TYR A 400 11.98 -16.18 -11.84
C TYR A 400 11.75 -15.05 -10.85
N ALA A 401 10.50 -14.75 -10.51
CA ALA A 401 10.26 -13.85 -9.39
C ALA A 401 10.56 -14.53 -8.06
N ASP A 402 10.92 -13.74 -7.06
CA ASP A 402 11.15 -14.16 -5.69
C ASP A 402 10.08 -13.46 -4.80
N VAL A 403 9.91 -13.86 -3.53
CA VAL A 403 8.97 -13.18 -2.59
C VAL A 403 9.64 -12.76 -1.29
N ILE A 404 9.13 -11.70 -0.66
CA ILE A 404 9.42 -11.39 0.74
C ILE A 404 8.19 -11.63 1.63
N ILE A 405 8.45 -12.00 2.88
CA ILE A 405 7.51 -12.07 4.01
C ILE A 405 8.12 -11.36 5.24
N GLY A 406 7.38 -10.48 5.92
CA GLY A 406 7.75 -9.84 7.19
C GLY A 406 6.87 -10.27 8.36
N THR A 407 7.47 -10.34 9.55
CA THR A 407 6.91 -11.06 10.71
C THR A 407 7.23 -10.37 12.03
N TYR A 408 6.63 -9.19 12.26
CA TYR A 408 6.97 -8.30 13.39
C TYR A 408 6.99 -8.91 14.80
N GLY A 409 6.29 -10.03 15.02
CA GLY A 409 6.15 -10.67 16.33
C GLY A 409 7.33 -11.54 16.75
N ASN A 410 8.16 -11.98 15.79
CA ASN A 410 9.17 -13.02 15.97
C ASN A 410 9.95 -12.89 17.28
N ASP A 411 9.84 -13.89 18.16
CA ASP A 411 10.39 -13.86 19.53
C ASP A 411 11.91 -14.22 19.57
N GLY A 412 12.56 -14.30 18.40
CA GLY A 412 13.88 -14.92 18.18
C GLY A 412 15.08 -14.15 18.75
N ALA A 413 15.17 -12.86 18.48
CA ALA A 413 16.19 -11.96 19.05
C ALA A 413 15.75 -11.38 20.41
N GLY A 414 14.45 -11.16 20.55
CA GLY A 414 13.76 -10.56 21.69
C GLY A 414 12.25 -10.72 21.54
N THR A 415 11.46 -10.36 22.56
CA THR A 415 9.99 -10.42 22.41
C THR A 415 9.50 -9.29 21.53
N ASP A 416 8.62 -9.59 20.58
CA ASP A 416 8.20 -8.65 19.53
C ASP A 416 9.43 -8.04 18.80
N ALA A 417 10.45 -8.86 18.51
CA ALA A 417 11.67 -8.38 17.82
C ALA A 417 11.47 -8.32 16.31
N GLY A 418 10.86 -9.36 15.76
CA GLY A 418 10.53 -9.45 14.35
C GLY A 418 11.62 -10.08 13.47
N GLU A 419 11.21 -10.63 12.34
CA GLU A 419 12.04 -11.24 11.29
C GLU A 419 11.41 -10.91 9.93
N ALA A 420 12.21 -10.96 8.86
CA ALA A 420 11.68 -11.01 7.50
C ALA A 420 12.51 -12.00 6.68
N TYR A 421 11.89 -12.53 5.64
CA TYR A 421 12.31 -13.73 4.92
C TYR A 421 12.16 -13.52 3.42
N VAL A 422 13.13 -13.95 2.63
CA VAL A 422 13.00 -14.07 1.18
C VAL A 422 13.14 -15.52 0.74
N TYR A 423 12.25 -15.90 -0.16
CA TYR A 423 12.21 -17.20 -0.80
C TYR A 423 12.39 -16.97 -2.29
N HIS A 424 13.39 -17.62 -2.90
CA HIS A 424 13.59 -17.49 -4.34
C HIS A 424 12.67 -18.43 -5.11
N GLY A 425 12.18 -17.97 -6.26
CA GLY A 425 11.53 -18.77 -7.29
C GLY A 425 12.46 -19.78 -7.94
N SER A 426 11.86 -20.65 -8.76
CA SER A 426 12.54 -21.56 -9.66
C SER A 426 11.54 -22.25 -10.58
N SER A 427 12.04 -22.98 -11.59
CA SER A 427 11.30 -23.99 -12.38
C SER A 427 10.59 -25.15 -11.63
N ASN A 428 10.31 -25.00 -10.33
CA ASN A 428 9.57 -25.90 -9.43
C ASN A 428 8.75 -25.11 -8.39
N GLY A 429 8.58 -23.78 -8.56
CA GLY A 429 8.12 -22.86 -7.53
C GLY A 429 9.19 -22.42 -6.54
N LEU A 430 8.73 -21.69 -5.51
CA LEU A 430 9.52 -21.17 -4.39
C LEU A 430 10.34 -22.22 -3.63
N SER A 431 11.39 -21.75 -2.99
CA SER A 431 12.25 -22.55 -2.13
C SER A 431 11.55 -23.00 -0.83
N ALA A 432 11.69 -24.28 -0.47
CA ALA A 432 11.03 -24.87 0.72
C ALA A 432 11.74 -24.58 2.06
N THR A 433 12.49 -23.47 2.13
CA THR A 433 13.14 -22.84 3.29
C THR A 433 13.70 -21.48 2.81
N PRO A 434 13.65 -20.40 3.61
CA PRO A 434 14.09 -19.08 3.16
C PRO A 434 15.55 -19.08 2.71
N ASP A 435 15.81 -18.44 1.57
CA ASP A 435 17.15 -18.26 1.01
C ASP A 435 17.91 -17.11 1.69
N TRP A 436 17.16 -16.11 2.18
CA TRP A 436 17.62 -15.09 3.11
C TRP A 436 16.57 -14.87 4.22
N SER A 437 17.05 -14.57 5.43
CA SER A 437 16.25 -13.91 6.47
C SER A 437 17.19 -13.12 7.39
N ASP A 438 16.67 -12.11 8.09
CA ASP A 438 17.33 -11.52 9.25
C ASP A 438 16.32 -10.93 10.25
N GLN A 439 16.76 -10.65 11.48
CA GLN A 439 15.91 -10.31 12.63
C GLN A 439 16.17 -8.90 13.16
N GLY A 440 15.20 -8.31 13.87
CA GLY A 440 15.39 -7.10 14.67
C GLY A 440 16.48 -7.27 15.74
N GLU A 441 17.22 -6.20 16.09
CA GLU A 441 18.37 -6.31 17.00
C GLU A 441 17.97 -6.48 18.48
N ALA A 442 16.80 -5.98 18.89
CA ALA A 442 16.34 -5.92 20.28
C ALA A 442 14.91 -6.48 20.47
N ALA A 443 14.08 -5.88 21.33
CA ALA A 443 12.82 -6.47 21.80
C ALA A 443 11.74 -5.39 21.96
N GLY A 444 10.62 -5.55 21.25
CA GLY A 444 9.74 -4.45 20.90
C GLY A 444 10.34 -3.65 19.75
N ASP A 445 10.95 -4.34 18.79
CA ASP A 445 11.50 -3.75 17.58
C ASP A 445 10.47 -3.79 16.45
N ASN A 446 9.71 -4.89 16.35
CA ASN A 446 8.68 -5.14 15.33
C ASN A 446 9.22 -5.31 13.89
N PHE A 447 10.42 -5.90 13.68
CA PHE A 447 11.06 -6.10 12.38
C PHE A 447 10.23 -6.99 11.41
N GLY A 448 10.04 -6.54 10.17
CA GLY A 448 9.00 -7.07 9.29
C GLY A 448 7.57 -6.61 9.64
N ILE A 449 7.34 -5.44 10.25
CA ILE A 449 6.02 -4.75 10.25
C ILE A 449 5.61 -4.27 8.85
N CYS A 450 6.63 -4.14 7.99
CA CYS A 450 6.61 -3.68 6.62
C CYS A 450 7.76 -4.38 5.87
N VAL A 451 7.63 -4.57 4.56
CA VAL A 451 8.61 -5.19 3.64
C VAL A 451 8.47 -4.58 2.24
N ALA A 452 8.93 -5.23 1.15
CA ALA A 452 8.52 -5.08 -0.29
C ALA A 452 9.61 -5.45 -1.33
N SER A 453 9.40 -5.17 -2.64
CA SER A 453 10.43 -4.88 -3.68
C SER A 453 10.77 -3.35 -3.68
N ALA A 454 11.56 -2.73 -4.59
CA ALA A 454 12.13 -1.36 -4.37
C ALA A 454 13.03 -0.58 -5.43
N GLY A 455 13.28 -0.92 -6.70
CA GLY A 455 14.40 -0.40 -7.56
C GLY A 455 15.86 -1.06 -7.43
N ASP A 456 16.67 -1.47 -8.45
CA ASP A 456 17.91 -2.35 -8.33
C ASP A 456 18.91 -1.77 -7.36
N VAL A 457 19.29 -2.48 -6.28
CA VAL A 457 20.05 -1.75 -5.29
C VAL A 457 21.32 -1.21 -5.83
N ASN A 458 22.14 -1.91 -6.59
CA ASN A 458 23.52 -1.45 -6.82
C ASN A 458 23.88 -1.23 -8.28
N GLY A 459 22.91 -1.31 -9.18
CA GLY A 459 23.07 -1.15 -10.62
C GLY A 459 23.95 -2.27 -11.14
N ASP A 460 23.84 -3.44 -10.50
CA ASP A 460 24.58 -4.65 -10.86
C ASP A 460 23.71 -5.71 -11.55
N GLY A 461 22.44 -5.37 -11.78
CA GLY A 461 21.42 -6.16 -12.48
C GLY A 461 20.72 -7.13 -11.55
N TYR A 462 20.51 -6.71 -10.29
CA TYR A 462 19.87 -7.48 -9.24
C TYR A 462 18.89 -6.60 -8.49
N VAL A 463 17.91 -7.28 -7.96
CA VAL A 463 16.73 -6.75 -7.32
C VAL A 463 16.95 -7.13 -5.84
N ASP A 464 16.52 -6.32 -4.88
CA ASP A 464 16.75 -6.49 -3.46
C ASP A 464 15.56 -6.01 -2.59
N VAL A 465 14.84 -6.90 -1.89
CA VAL A 465 13.57 -6.57 -1.15
C VAL A 465 13.66 -5.46 -0.08
N ILE A 466 12.64 -5.18 0.75
CA ILE A 466 12.75 -4.22 1.88
C ILE A 466 12.17 -4.74 3.20
N VAL A 467 12.43 -4.09 4.36
CA VAL A 467 12.00 -4.59 5.70
C VAL A 467 11.97 -3.57 6.85
N GLY A 468 10.97 -3.60 7.75
CA GLY A 468 10.99 -2.72 8.93
C GLY A 468 10.45 -3.04 10.31
N ALA A 469 10.93 -2.27 11.29
CA ALA A 469 10.94 -2.48 12.75
C ALA A 469 10.71 -1.17 13.52
N TYR A 470 9.58 -0.52 13.29
CA TYR A 470 9.22 0.80 13.79
C TYR A 470 9.26 1.06 15.31
N LEU A 471 9.49 0.07 16.17
CA LEU A 471 9.52 0.28 17.63
C LEU A 471 10.90 0.21 18.28
N ASN A 472 11.95 -0.20 17.54
CA ASN A 472 13.30 -0.40 18.09
C ASN A 472 13.84 0.83 18.86
N ASP A 473 14.63 0.54 19.90
CA ASP A 473 14.98 1.50 20.94
C ASP A 473 16.45 1.96 20.99
N ASP A 474 17.28 1.65 19.98
CA ASP A 474 18.75 1.68 20.14
C ASP A 474 19.41 3.07 20.06
N ALA A 475 18.99 3.99 19.18
CA ALA A 475 19.38 5.41 19.34
C ALA A 475 18.55 6.10 20.45
N SER A 476 17.26 5.74 20.53
CA SER A 476 16.26 6.41 21.35
C SER A 476 14.97 5.57 21.47
N ALA A 477 14.06 5.89 22.40
CA ALA A 477 12.95 4.98 22.74
C ALA A 477 11.78 5.02 21.73
N ASN A 478 11.21 3.87 21.34
CA ASN A 478 10.14 3.77 20.33
C ASN A 478 10.50 4.56 19.08
N ALA A 479 11.75 4.42 18.64
CA ALA A 479 12.31 5.22 17.58
C ALA A 479 12.18 4.46 16.25
N GLY A 480 12.44 3.16 16.25
CA GLY A 480 12.33 2.25 15.09
C GLY A 480 13.67 1.61 14.71
N GLN A 481 13.73 0.80 13.68
CA GLN A 481 14.87 0.26 12.92
C GLN A 481 14.25 -0.68 11.89
N VAL A 482 15.04 -1.35 11.07
CA VAL A 482 14.80 -1.65 9.64
C VAL A 482 16.28 -1.88 9.12
N TYR A 483 16.59 -2.53 7.98
CA TYR A 483 18.00 -2.66 7.49
C TYR A 483 18.11 -2.81 5.93
N VAL A 484 19.17 -2.32 5.20
CA VAL A 484 19.40 -2.53 3.74
C VAL A 484 20.22 -3.74 3.57
N TYR A 485 19.75 -4.67 2.76
CA TYR A 485 20.55 -5.79 2.34
C TYR A 485 20.71 -5.76 0.82
N SER A 486 21.52 -6.66 0.27
CA SER A 486 21.60 -6.84 -1.17
C SER A 486 21.93 -8.27 -1.56
N PHE A 487 21.22 -8.75 -2.58
CA PHE A 487 21.47 -9.95 -3.33
C PHE A 487 22.49 -9.67 -4.44
N ALA A 488 22.95 -10.75 -5.04
CA ALA A 488 23.74 -10.80 -6.28
C ALA A 488 24.11 -12.27 -6.53
N VAL A 489 24.19 -12.68 -7.80
CA VAL A 489 24.61 -14.03 -8.26
C VAL A 489 25.94 -14.57 -7.68
N THR A 490 26.72 -13.74 -6.95
CA THR A 490 27.96 -14.17 -6.27
C THR A 490 27.96 -14.11 -4.74
N LEU A 491 26.89 -13.63 -4.11
CA LEU A 491 26.76 -13.46 -2.65
C LEU A 491 25.39 -13.97 -2.18
N VAL A 492 25.35 -15.25 -1.80
CA VAL A 492 24.29 -15.82 -0.94
C VAL A 492 24.91 -16.13 0.43
N PRO A 493 24.29 -15.73 1.56
CA PRO A 493 23.06 -14.93 1.64
C PRO A 493 23.28 -13.50 1.15
N ALA A 494 22.18 -12.78 0.94
CA ALA A 494 22.22 -11.32 0.96
C ALA A 494 22.85 -10.84 2.28
N PHE A 495 23.49 -9.67 2.24
CA PHE A 495 24.07 -9.05 3.42
C PHE A 495 23.44 -7.71 3.63
N GLU A 496 23.24 -7.37 4.90
CA GLU A 496 23.08 -5.99 5.33
C GLU A 496 24.23 -5.19 4.70
N THR A 497 23.93 -4.47 3.63
CA THR A 497 24.87 -3.50 3.09
C THR A 497 24.94 -2.31 4.02
N TRP A 498 23.91 -2.12 4.86
CA TRP A 498 23.67 -0.79 5.37
C TRP A 498 22.60 -0.56 6.46
N SER A 499 22.82 0.49 7.29
CA SER A 499 21.93 0.96 8.36
C SER A 499 22.29 2.40 8.92
N ASP A 500 22.25 2.67 10.24
CA ASP A 500 22.76 3.81 11.05
C ASP A 500 21.71 4.85 11.59
N GLN A 501 20.40 4.51 11.67
CA GLN A 501 19.31 5.01 12.56
C GLN A 501 18.91 6.50 12.67
N GLY A 502 17.79 6.78 13.36
CA GLY A 502 17.22 8.10 13.66
C GLY A 502 17.74 8.92 14.85
N GLU A 503 17.21 10.14 15.01
CA GLU A 503 17.63 11.18 15.97
C GLU A 503 16.82 11.34 17.30
N SER A 504 15.50 11.14 17.41
CA SER A 504 14.72 11.53 18.62
C SER A 504 13.87 10.41 19.29
N ALA A 505 13.05 10.75 20.31
CA ALA A 505 12.34 9.79 21.17
C ALA A 505 10.80 9.74 21.02
N GLY A 506 10.30 8.53 20.76
CA GLY A 506 8.91 8.27 20.40
C GLY A 506 8.71 8.46 18.90
N ASP A 507 9.76 8.15 18.13
CA ASP A 507 9.93 8.57 16.77
C ASP A 507 9.55 7.56 15.69
N TYR A 508 9.12 6.35 16.05
CA TYR A 508 8.45 5.29 15.29
C TYR A 508 8.72 5.11 13.76
N PHE A 509 9.89 5.55 13.35
CA PHE A 509 10.43 5.75 12.02
C PHE A 509 10.56 4.37 11.38
N GLY A 510 10.22 4.23 10.10
CA GLY A 510 10.08 2.92 9.45
C GLY A 510 9.18 1.96 10.17
N TYR A 511 8.06 2.55 10.55
CA TYR A 511 6.82 1.94 10.15
C TYR A 511 6.89 1.45 8.69
N SER A 512 7.23 2.19 7.63
CA SER A 512 7.28 1.53 6.29
C SER A 512 8.08 2.24 5.19
N VAL A 513 8.32 1.50 4.12
CA VAL A 513 9.57 1.22 3.43
C VAL A 513 9.32 0.68 2.00
N ALA A 514 10.22 1.03 1.02
CA ALA A 514 10.32 0.64 -0.42
C ALA A 514 10.56 1.66 -1.57
N SER A 515 10.47 1.21 -2.84
CA SER A 515 11.01 1.76 -4.09
C SER A 515 10.86 3.22 -4.17
N ALA A 516 12.01 3.83 -4.31
CA ALA A 516 12.14 5.09 -4.94
C ALA A 516 12.62 5.00 -6.36
N GLY A 517 12.21 3.98 -7.09
CA GLY A 517 12.45 3.76 -8.49
C GLY A 517 13.86 4.16 -8.82
N ASP A 518 14.15 5.35 -9.33
CA ASP A 518 15.48 5.93 -9.56
C ASP A 518 15.52 7.49 -9.67
N VAL A 519 16.24 8.33 -8.86
CA VAL A 519 15.88 9.79 -8.62
C VAL A 519 16.89 11.05 -8.52
N ASN A 520 17.95 11.22 -9.36
CA ASN A 520 18.42 12.43 -10.16
C ASN A 520 19.72 12.28 -11.05
N GLY A 521 19.78 12.52 -12.40
CA GLY A 521 21.08 12.53 -13.22
C GLY A 521 21.32 11.72 -14.56
N ASP A 522 21.95 10.50 -14.54
CA ASP A 522 22.00 9.44 -15.62
C ASP A 522 21.98 7.88 -15.23
N GLY A 523 21.07 7.36 -14.36
CA GLY A 523 20.48 5.96 -14.24
C GLY A 523 20.89 4.92 -13.14
N TYR A 524 20.31 4.96 -11.92
CA TYR A 524 20.38 3.97 -10.83
C TYR A 524 19.34 4.16 -9.72
N ALA A 525 18.58 3.10 -9.52
CA ALA A 525 17.48 3.08 -8.60
C ALA A 525 17.65 3.59 -7.16
N ASP A 526 16.52 3.80 -6.47
CA ASP A 526 16.40 4.47 -5.19
C ASP A 526 15.32 3.96 -4.16
N VAL A 527 15.19 4.47 -2.90
CA VAL A 527 14.13 4.06 -1.88
C VAL A 527 13.55 5.15 -0.96
N ILE A 528 12.49 4.90 -0.19
CA ILE A 528 12.04 5.83 0.87
C ILE A 528 11.42 5.17 2.13
N VAL A 529 11.10 6.01 3.14
CA VAL A 529 10.31 5.81 4.39
C VAL A 529 9.96 7.21 4.99
N GLY A 530 9.31 7.27 6.15
CA GLY A 530 9.51 8.33 7.14
C GLY A 530 9.60 7.92 8.64
N ALA A 531 9.65 8.93 9.51
CA ALA A 531 9.78 9.03 10.99
C ALA A 531 8.56 9.08 11.90
N TYR A 532 8.04 8.01 12.49
CA TYR A 532 6.84 8.09 13.34
C TYR A 532 6.89 9.00 14.63
N GLY A 533 7.87 9.89 14.86
CA GLY A 533 7.74 10.93 15.89
C GLY A 533 8.76 12.11 15.98
N ASN A 534 8.69 13.29 15.33
CA ASN A 534 9.37 14.56 15.78
C ASN A 534 8.41 15.79 16.29
N ASP A 535 8.20 16.71 17.34
CA ASP A 535 8.67 17.51 18.60
C ASP A 535 9.54 18.80 18.53
N GLY A 536 9.52 19.52 17.41
CA GLY A 536 10.26 20.78 17.21
C GLY A 536 9.56 21.79 16.30
N ALA A 537 8.58 21.39 15.47
CA ALA A 537 7.41 22.23 15.22
C ALA A 537 6.55 22.23 16.50
N GLY A 538 6.20 21.03 17.00
CA GLY A 538 5.40 20.87 18.21
C GLY A 538 5.16 19.42 18.65
N SER A 539 4.31 19.20 19.67
CA SER A 539 4.05 17.85 20.16
C SER A 539 3.33 17.03 19.13
N THR A 540 3.81 15.80 18.93
CA THR A 540 3.42 14.99 17.79
C THR A 540 3.65 15.70 16.46
N ALA A 541 4.54 16.71 16.34
CA ALA A 541 4.64 17.57 15.15
C ALA A 541 6.00 17.99 14.49
N GLY A 542 6.19 17.68 13.19
CA GLY A 542 7.50 17.36 12.58
C GLY A 542 7.70 17.01 11.09
N GLU A 543 7.83 15.72 10.74
CA GLU A 543 8.96 15.22 9.93
C GLU A 543 8.80 13.81 9.36
N ALA A 544 8.68 13.67 8.00
CA ALA A 544 9.39 11.92 5.81
C ALA A 544 10.80 11.95 4.86
N TYR A 545 11.34 10.85 4.22
CA TYR A 545 12.81 10.76 3.85
C TYR A 545 13.51 10.17 2.55
N VAL A 546 14.54 10.90 2.05
CA VAL A 546 15.55 10.78 0.93
C VAL A 546 17.27 11.09 1.04
N TYR A 547 17.43 10.11 0.02
CA TYR A 547 18.25 8.87 -0.25
C TYR A 547 18.86 8.67 -1.66
N HIS A 548 20.06 9.17 -1.89
CA HIS A 548 20.73 9.17 -3.21
C HIS A 548 21.46 7.90 -3.66
N GLY A 549 20.76 6.99 -4.30
CA GLY A 549 21.22 5.87 -5.09
C GLY A 549 22.36 6.18 -6.07
N SER A 550 23.53 5.70 -5.68
CA SER A 550 24.73 5.60 -6.52
C SER A 550 25.24 4.16 -6.51
N ALA A 551 26.06 3.71 -7.47
CA ALA A 551 26.70 2.35 -7.51
C ALA A 551 27.67 1.99 -6.35
N ASN A 552 27.29 2.36 -5.13
CA ASN A 552 27.94 2.28 -3.83
C ASN A 552 26.87 2.29 -2.73
N GLY A 553 25.79 3.05 -2.86
CA GLY A 553 24.86 3.27 -1.76
C GLY A 553 23.96 4.44 -2.03
N LEU A 554 22.88 4.52 -1.26
CA LEU A 554 22.02 5.68 -1.19
C LEU A 554 22.74 6.74 -0.26
N SER A 555 23.05 7.98 -0.72
CA SER A 555 24.45 8.52 -0.75
C SER A 555 25.29 8.89 0.49
N ALA A 556 24.96 9.84 1.40
CA ALA A 556 26.04 10.53 2.17
C ALA A 556 25.73 11.02 3.61
N THR A 557 24.57 11.65 3.78
CA THR A 557 23.76 12.14 4.94
C THR A 557 22.56 12.84 4.24
N PRO A 558 21.75 13.79 4.78
CA PRO A 558 20.75 14.40 3.93
C PRO A 558 21.29 14.97 2.66
N ASP A 559 20.75 14.51 1.53
CA ASP A 559 20.68 15.43 0.41
C ASP A 559 19.42 16.31 0.60
N TRP A 560 18.29 15.84 1.17
CA TRP A 560 17.07 16.62 1.50
C TRP A 560 16.57 16.46 2.94
N SER A 561 15.67 17.35 3.39
CA SER A 561 14.51 16.99 4.22
C SER A 561 13.38 17.97 3.94
N ASP A 562 12.11 17.57 4.05
CA ASP A 562 11.08 18.55 4.39
C ASP A 562 10.18 18.10 5.54
N GLN A 563 9.25 18.97 5.88
CA GLN A 563 8.94 19.27 7.26
C GLN A 563 7.53 19.90 7.36
N GLY A 564 6.64 19.42 8.24
CA GLY A 564 5.27 19.93 8.32
C GLY A 564 4.87 20.60 9.65
N GLU A 565 3.96 21.58 9.57
CA GLU A 565 4.32 22.95 10.02
C GLU A 565 3.83 23.51 11.41
N ALA A 566 3.14 22.80 12.32
CA ALA A 566 2.71 23.27 13.67
C ALA A 566 2.75 22.36 14.95
N ALA A 567 1.62 21.93 15.58
CA ALA A 567 1.64 21.27 16.92
C ALA A 567 0.62 20.15 17.30
N GLY A 568 0.52 19.13 16.47
CA GLY A 568 -0.18 17.88 16.66
C GLY A 568 -0.06 17.10 15.36
N ASP A 569 1.16 17.08 14.76
CA ASP A 569 1.51 17.05 13.32
C ASP A 569 2.04 15.80 12.63
N TYR A 570 1.83 14.66 13.19
CA TYR A 570 2.52 13.47 12.94
C TYR A 570 2.68 12.90 11.50
N PHE A 571 3.44 13.57 10.64
CA PHE A 571 3.43 13.40 9.20
C PHE A 571 4.49 12.51 8.72
N GLY A 572 4.11 11.47 8.02
CA GLY A 572 4.88 10.65 7.09
C GLY A 572 4.53 9.19 7.23
N ARG A 573 3.63 8.86 8.17
CA ARG A 573 2.83 7.69 8.17
C ARG A 573 2.05 7.57 6.86
N LEU A 574 2.77 7.10 5.85
CA LEU A 574 2.43 6.79 4.46
C LEU A 574 3.69 6.82 3.60
N VAL A 575 3.71 6.32 2.34
CA VAL A 575 4.93 6.25 1.53
C VAL A 575 5.06 5.92 -0.04
N ALA A 576 4.17 6.10 -1.06
CA ALA A 576 4.02 5.39 -2.42
C ALA A 576 5.12 5.27 -3.54
N SER A 577 4.78 5.19 -4.87
CA SER A 577 5.40 6.05 -5.93
C SER A 577 4.55 6.58 -7.12
N ALA A 578 5.14 7.05 -8.24
CA ALA A 578 5.02 8.41 -8.79
C ALA A 578 4.98 8.56 -10.33
N GLY A 579 5.34 7.49 -11.00
CA GLY A 579 5.13 7.27 -12.42
C GLY A 579 5.67 8.20 -13.52
N ASP A 580 5.00 9.22 -14.12
CA ASP A 580 5.28 10.28 -15.17
C ASP A 580 4.36 11.45 -15.13
N VAL A 581 4.43 12.01 -13.93
CA VAL A 581 3.82 13.27 -13.66
C VAL A 581 4.46 14.44 -14.41
N ASN A 582 5.57 14.27 -15.18
CA ASN A 582 6.24 15.44 -15.77
C ASN A 582 7.30 15.37 -16.92
N GLY A 583 7.31 14.44 -17.87
CA GLY A 583 8.01 14.36 -19.18
C GLY A 583 9.25 15.20 -19.66
N ASP A 584 10.07 15.85 -18.82
CA ASP A 584 11.42 16.38 -19.15
C ASP A 584 12.65 15.50 -18.84
N GLY A 585 12.47 14.35 -18.19
CA GLY A 585 13.37 13.23 -18.02
C GLY A 585 13.13 12.49 -16.70
N TYR A 586 13.53 13.18 -15.66
CA TYR A 586 14.04 12.59 -14.45
C TYR A 586 13.05 12.65 -13.27
N ALA A 587 12.12 11.67 -13.16
CA ALA A 587 11.12 11.15 -12.15
C ALA A 587 10.35 12.06 -11.04
N ASP A 588 9.48 11.76 -10.00
CA ASP A 588 8.81 12.64 -8.89
C ASP A 588 8.22 11.79 -7.61
N VAL A 589 7.58 12.26 -6.46
CA VAL A 589 6.95 11.51 -5.22
C VAL A 589 5.60 12.07 -4.37
N ILE A 590 4.92 11.53 -3.32
CA ILE A 590 3.82 12.21 -2.46
C ILE A 590 3.64 11.79 -0.93
N VAL A 591 3.88 12.63 0.07
CA VAL A 591 3.47 12.42 1.50
C VAL A 591 1.91 12.38 1.78
N SER A 592 1.38 12.72 3.00
CA SER A 592 -0.01 13.18 3.36
C SER A 592 -0.68 12.90 4.78
N ALA A 593 -1.08 13.89 5.63
CA ALA A 593 -1.10 13.71 7.14
C ALA A 593 -2.37 13.96 8.04
N TYR A 594 -2.58 13.45 9.29
CA TYR A 594 -3.77 13.69 10.23
C TYR A 594 -3.56 14.91 11.15
N GLY A 595 -3.19 16.08 10.70
CA GLY A 595 -2.84 17.12 11.67
C GLY A 595 -3.24 18.57 11.61
N ASN A 596 -3.43 19.25 10.48
CA ASN A 596 -3.67 20.66 10.14
C ASN A 596 -4.92 21.41 10.73
N ASP A 597 -5.12 22.70 10.48
CA ASP A 597 -6.36 23.44 10.78
C ASP A 597 -6.76 24.54 9.81
N ASP A 598 -6.28 24.52 8.56
CA ASP A 598 -6.43 25.71 7.72
C ASP A 598 -7.90 26.13 7.43
N ALA A 599 -8.93 25.28 7.68
CA ALA A 599 -10.35 25.65 7.57
C ALA A 599 -11.45 25.11 8.56
N GLY A 600 -11.20 24.58 9.77
CA GLY A 600 -12.26 23.89 10.62
C GLY A 600 -11.99 23.61 12.13
N ALA A 601 -12.26 22.38 12.64
CA ALA A 601 -11.89 21.85 14.00
C ALA A 601 -10.60 20.96 14.17
N GLN A 602 -10.47 19.74 13.56
CA GLN A 602 -9.29 18.80 13.43
C GLN A 602 -8.95 17.92 12.01
N ALA A 603 -8.85 18.31 10.63
CA ALA A 603 -9.05 17.86 9.09
C ALA A 603 -8.23 17.75 7.68
N GLY A 604 -7.37 16.77 7.35
CA GLY A 604 -6.66 16.40 6.08
C GLY A 604 -5.96 17.32 5.02
N GLU A 605 -4.67 17.10 4.61
CA GLU A 605 -3.82 17.83 3.56
C GLU A 605 -2.63 17.06 2.83
N ALA A 606 -2.26 17.38 1.54
CA ALA A 606 -1.49 16.52 0.60
C ALA A 606 -0.43 17.10 -0.43
N TYR A 607 0.72 17.69 0.01
CA TYR A 607 1.93 18.20 -0.73
C TYR A 607 2.70 17.33 -1.81
N VAL A 608 3.64 17.85 -2.62
CA VAL A 608 4.50 17.21 -3.69
C VAL A 608 5.67 18.14 -3.97
N TYR A 609 6.56 17.93 -4.96
CA TYR A 609 7.85 18.56 -5.13
C TYR A 609 8.57 18.52 -6.57
N HIS A 610 7.98 18.97 -7.74
CA HIS A 610 8.46 19.08 -9.21
C HIS A 610 9.97 18.82 -9.68
N GLY A 611 10.79 17.92 -9.13
CA GLY A 611 12.28 18.02 -9.06
C GLY A 611 13.24 18.36 -10.23
N SER A 612 14.31 17.56 -10.44
CA SER A 612 15.20 17.56 -11.66
C SER A 612 16.41 16.61 -11.57
N ALA A 613 17.36 16.70 -12.52
CA ALA A 613 18.77 16.28 -12.38
C ALA A 613 19.61 17.02 -11.30
N SER A 614 18.99 17.48 -10.21
CA SER A 614 19.61 18.04 -9.00
C SER A 614 19.13 17.29 -7.76
N GLY A 615 17.89 16.82 -7.74
CA GLY A 615 16.66 17.45 -8.25
C GLY A 615 16.16 18.52 -7.31
N LEU A 616 14.84 18.61 -7.20
CA LEU A 616 14.12 18.93 -5.98
C LEU A 616 14.36 20.32 -5.36
N SER A 617 13.35 21.20 -5.38
CA SER A 617 13.50 22.62 -5.04
C SER A 617 13.57 22.91 -3.56
N ALA A 618 12.58 23.54 -2.94
CA ALA A 618 12.52 23.74 -1.49
C ALA A 618 11.09 23.84 -0.88
N THR A 619 10.00 23.79 -1.66
CA THR A 619 8.73 24.46 -1.32
C THR A 619 7.55 24.23 -2.27
N PRO A 620 6.30 24.42 -1.78
CA PRO A 620 5.01 24.51 -2.51
C PRO A 620 4.91 24.92 -4.00
N ASP A 621 4.22 24.11 -4.82
CA ASP A 621 3.83 24.34 -6.23
C ASP A 621 2.52 23.58 -6.70
N TRP A 622 1.70 22.94 -5.84
CA TRP A 622 0.24 22.64 -6.02
C TRP A 622 -0.49 22.72 -4.70
N ASN A 623 -1.79 23.04 -4.70
CA ASN A 623 -2.68 22.70 -3.58
C ASN A 623 -4.13 22.38 -3.96
N ALA A 624 -4.77 21.40 -3.33
CA ALA A 624 -6.21 21.39 -3.07
C ALA A 624 -6.51 20.71 -1.76
N GLN A 625 -7.79 20.58 -1.41
CA GLN A 625 -8.14 20.79 -0.03
C GLN A 625 -9.43 20.00 0.36
N GLY A 626 -9.48 19.34 1.54
CA GLY A 626 -10.62 18.58 2.09
C GLY A 626 -11.69 19.49 2.71
N GLU A 627 -12.92 19.48 2.22
CA GLU A 627 -13.78 20.69 2.13
C GLU A 627 -14.15 21.47 3.44
N LEU A 628 -14.32 20.81 4.59
CA LEU A 628 -15.06 21.30 5.77
C LEU A 628 -14.62 20.76 7.18
N ALA A 629 -15.37 21.11 8.23
CA ALA A 629 -14.99 20.89 9.62
C ALA A 629 -15.16 19.45 10.12
N GLY A 630 -14.83 18.51 9.27
CA GLY A 630 -14.17 17.32 9.70
C GLY A 630 -13.24 16.67 8.70
N ASP A 631 -13.02 17.28 7.52
CA ASP A 631 -12.66 16.82 6.15
C ASP A 631 -11.38 16.03 5.71
N ASN A 632 -10.80 15.15 6.51
CA ASN A 632 -10.26 13.88 6.00
C ASN A 632 -8.88 13.91 5.45
N PHE A 633 -8.96 14.08 4.14
CA PHE A 633 -8.03 14.16 3.06
C PHE A 633 -6.68 13.81 3.63
N GLY A 634 -6.38 12.61 4.12
CA GLY A 634 -6.24 11.29 3.50
C GLY A 634 -6.02 10.08 4.48
N ILE A 635 -5.32 9.03 4.08
CA ILE A 635 -5.26 7.65 4.63
C ILE A 635 -4.78 6.73 3.54
N SER A 636 -4.47 7.19 2.35
CA SER A 636 -3.68 6.42 1.42
C SER A 636 -3.26 7.16 0.19
N VAL A 637 -2.33 6.67 -0.66
CA VAL A 637 -1.62 7.41 -1.71
C VAL A 637 -0.80 6.56 -2.73
N ALA A 638 -0.63 6.75 -4.04
CA ALA A 638 -0.14 5.69 -4.99
C ALA A 638 0.68 6.22 -6.17
N SER A 639 0.67 5.50 -7.33
CA SER A 639 0.57 5.99 -8.72
C SER A 639 -0.84 5.58 -9.29
N ALA A 640 -1.35 6.14 -10.40
CA ALA A 640 -2.76 6.21 -10.83
C ALA A 640 -3.13 6.03 -12.34
N GLY A 641 -2.13 5.89 -13.20
CA GLY A 641 -2.25 5.77 -14.63
C GLY A 641 -2.47 7.01 -15.52
N ASP A 642 -1.67 7.27 -16.57
CA ASP A 642 -1.78 8.42 -17.52
C ASP A 642 -3.09 8.75 -18.27
N VAL A 643 -3.96 9.67 -17.82
CA VAL A 643 -5.26 9.87 -18.51
C VAL A 643 -5.43 11.09 -19.43
N ASN A 644 -4.48 11.98 -19.79
CA ASN A 644 -4.89 13.23 -20.56
C ASN A 644 -4.88 13.10 -22.10
N GLY A 645 -4.41 11.99 -22.69
CA GLY A 645 -4.60 11.74 -24.13
C GLY A 645 -3.64 12.48 -25.05
N ASP A 646 -2.48 12.86 -24.53
CA ASP A 646 -1.81 14.07 -25.00
C ASP A 646 -0.30 14.21 -24.73
N GLY A 647 0.32 13.26 -24.06
CA GLY A 647 0.35 13.49 -22.63
C GLY A 647 1.39 12.75 -21.78
N TYR A 648 1.16 12.54 -20.47
CA TYR A 648 0.21 13.28 -19.62
C TYR A 648 -0.34 12.68 -18.26
N ALA A 649 0.43 12.12 -17.27
CA ALA A 649 0.02 11.17 -16.14
C ALA A 649 -0.05 11.44 -14.53
N ASP A 650 -0.90 10.72 -13.74
CA ASP A 650 -1.93 10.92 -12.61
C ASP A 650 -1.60 11.09 -11.04
N VAL A 651 -2.55 11.01 -10.01
CA VAL A 651 -2.50 11.12 -8.44
C VAL A 651 -3.78 10.56 -7.64
N ILE A 652 -4.31 10.87 -6.35
CA ILE A 652 -5.61 10.47 -5.57
C ILE A 652 -6.05 11.11 -4.17
N VAL A 653 -5.47 12.18 -3.64
CA VAL A 653 -5.83 13.09 -2.50
C VAL A 653 -6.92 12.88 -1.36
N GLY A 654 -7.95 12.03 -1.43
CA GLY A 654 -8.59 11.39 -0.25
C GLY A 654 -9.69 12.02 0.60
N ALA A 655 -10.38 11.18 1.45
CA ALA A 655 -11.53 11.44 2.37
C ALA A 655 -11.92 10.76 3.75
N PHE A 656 -12.41 9.56 3.89
CA PHE A 656 -13.36 9.15 4.97
C PHE A 656 -14.38 10.05 5.83
N SER A 657 -14.90 11.31 5.66
CA SER A 657 -16.00 11.99 6.54
C SER A 657 -17.10 13.11 6.28
N ASN A 658 -17.32 13.79 5.15
CA ASN A 658 -18.07 15.08 5.02
C ASN A 658 -19.47 15.18 5.78
N ASP A 659 -19.82 15.89 7.00
CA ASP A 659 -20.92 16.52 8.02
C ASP A 659 -22.49 16.72 7.92
N GLY A 660 -23.02 17.75 7.23
CA GLY A 660 -24.30 18.38 7.59
C GLY A 660 -25.65 17.94 6.99
N ALA A 661 -25.77 16.88 6.18
CA ALA A 661 -27.00 16.53 5.42
C ALA A 661 -27.34 15.02 5.24
N GLY A 662 -26.40 14.12 4.88
CA GLY A 662 -26.42 12.77 5.46
C GLY A 662 -26.03 12.85 6.95
N SER A 663 -25.68 11.73 7.59
CA SER A 663 -24.47 11.76 8.41
C SER A 663 -23.62 10.62 7.91
N ASN A 664 -22.34 10.88 7.95
CA ASN A 664 -21.23 10.13 7.47
C ASN A 664 -21.14 9.95 5.89
N ALA A 665 -21.33 10.93 4.94
CA ALA A 665 -21.17 10.84 3.40
C ALA A 665 -19.81 11.15 2.62
N GLY A 666 -19.44 12.35 2.11
CA GLY A 666 -18.11 12.56 1.43
C GLY A 666 -18.01 13.62 0.30
N GLU A 667 -16.87 13.75 -0.40
CA GLU A 667 -16.63 13.92 -1.86
C GLU A 667 -15.76 12.68 -2.39
N ALA A 668 -14.88 12.64 -3.45
CA ALA A 668 -13.98 11.49 -3.96
C ALA A 668 -13.37 11.63 -5.41
N TYR A 669 -13.07 12.86 -5.79
CA TYR A 669 -12.28 13.40 -6.91
C TYR A 669 -11.28 12.48 -7.76
N VAL A 670 -11.05 12.70 -9.09
CA VAL A 670 -9.86 12.18 -9.89
C VAL A 670 -9.16 13.22 -10.80
N TYR A 671 -7.87 13.55 -10.67
CA TYR A 671 -7.29 14.83 -11.09
C TYR A 671 -6.39 14.79 -12.36
N HIS A 672 -6.14 15.88 -13.11
CA HIS A 672 -5.67 15.80 -14.53
C HIS A 672 -4.61 16.82 -15.00
N GLY A 673 -3.38 16.38 -15.24
CA GLY A 673 -2.29 17.25 -15.71
C GLY A 673 -1.82 17.13 -17.14
N SER A 674 -0.82 17.97 -17.39
CA SER A 674 -0.57 18.61 -18.68
C SER A 674 0.70 19.46 -18.66
N ALA A 675 1.59 19.47 -19.67
CA ALA A 675 2.85 20.26 -19.91
C ALA A 675 3.71 20.96 -18.78
N ASN A 676 3.27 20.92 -17.54
CA ASN A 676 3.72 21.47 -16.28
C ASN A 676 3.09 20.67 -15.11
N GLY A 677 2.30 19.63 -15.41
CA GLY A 677 1.37 18.86 -14.57
C GLY A 677 -0.07 19.40 -14.45
N LEU A 678 -0.76 18.88 -13.44
CA LEU A 678 -2.11 19.08 -12.87
C LEU A 678 -2.78 20.45 -13.07
N SER A 679 -4.11 20.47 -13.12
CA SER A 679 -4.86 21.70 -13.40
C SER A 679 -5.18 22.59 -12.18
N ALA A 680 -6.40 22.56 -11.60
CA ALA A 680 -6.81 23.52 -10.56
C ALA A 680 -8.10 23.29 -9.77
N THR A 681 -9.01 22.47 -10.26
CA THR A 681 -10.22 22.00 -9.59
C THR A 681 -10.81 20.79 -10.33
N PRO A 682 -11.49 19.86 -9.65
CA PRO A 682 -12.51 18.98 -10.24
C PRO A 682 -13.00 19.04 -11.74
N ASP A 683 -12.46 18.29 -12.70
CA ASP A 683 -13.00 17.95 -14.06
C ASP A 683 -14.18 16.93 -14.06
N TRP A 684 -14.63 16.34 -12.94
CA TRP A 684 -15.71 15.32 -12.77
C TRP A 684 -16.22 15.26 -11.32
N SER A 685 -17.20 14.37 -11.02
CA SER A 685 -17.67 13.87 -9.70
C SER A 685 -18.52 12.57 -9.87
N ASP A 686 -18.44 11.53 -9.02
CA ASP A 686 -19.58 10.62 -8.69
C ASP A 686 -20.29 11.15 -7.44
N GLN A 687 -21.20 10.41 -6.75
CA GLN A 687 -21.56 10.51 -5.32
C GLN A 687 -22.15 9.18 -4.79
N GLY A 688 -21.84 8.86 -3.53
CA GLY A 688 -22.27 7.68 -2.78
C GLY A 688 -23.53 7.87 -1.94
N GLU A 689 -24.08 6.78 -1.39
CA GLU A 689 -25.54 6.63 -1.34
C GLU A 689 -26.33 7.16 -0.10
N LEU A 690 -26.15 6.68 1.15
CA LEU A 690 -27.24 6.76 2.20
C LEU A 690 -26.96 7.33 3.62
N ALA A 691 -26.93 6.45 4.66
CA ALA A 691 -26.66 6.72 6.09
C ALA A 691 -26.30 5.47 6.97
N GLY A 692 -25.36 4.63 6.50
CA GLY A 692 -24.26 3.86 7.16
C GLY A 692 -22.95 3.83 6.35
N ASP A 693 -23.04 4.33 5.10
CA ASP A 693 -22.36 4.22 3.79
C ASP A 693 -20.83 4.32 3.50
N ASN A 694 -20.01 5.13 4.19
CA ASN A 694 -18.84 5.86 3.68
C ASN A 694 -18.04 5.32 2.47
N PHE A 695 -17.39 6.25 1.76
CA PHE A 695 -16.43 5.91 0.73
C PHE A 695 -15.07 6.64 0.86
N GLY A 696 -14.15 6.34 1.84
CA GLY A 696 -12.85 7.02 2.25
C GLY A 696 -11.32 6.65 2.77
N VAL A 697 -10.45 5.65 3.32
CA VAL A 697 -10.13 4.10 3.67
C VAL A 697 -10.12 2.72 2.71
N SER A 698 -9.78 2.51 1.38
CA SER A 698 -8.74 1.85 0.48
C SER A 698 -8.47 2.49 -0.94
N VAL A 699 -7.25 2.68 -1.51
CA VAL A 699 -6.90 3.31 -2.87
C VAL A 699 -5.76 2.57 -3.65
N ALA A 700 -5.27 2.90 -4.88
CA ALA A 700 -4.15 2.23 -5.66
C ALA A 700 -4.15 2.49 -7.19
N SER A 701 -3.51 1.60 -8.02
CA SER A 701 -3.64 1.13 -9.43
C SER A 701 -4.09 -0.29 -9.75
N ALA A 702 -4.88 -0.40 -10.81
CA ALA A 702 -5.39 -1.62 -11.39
C ALA A 702 -4.55 -2.12 -12.56
N GLY A 703 -3.52 -1.37 -12.97
CA GLY A 703 -2.89 -1.49 -14.29
C GLY A 703 -3.83 -1.42 -15.50
N ASP A 704 -3.34 -1.38 -16.74
CA ASP A 704 -3.98 -1.19 -18.07
C ASP A 704 -5.49 -1.62 -18.31
N VAL A 705 -6.48 -1.50 -17.39
CA VAL A 705 -7.68 -2.37 -17.36
C VAL A 705 -8.68 -2.18 -18.50
N ASN A 706 -8.32 -1.45 -19.56
CA ASN A 706 -9.04 -1.39 -20.82
C ASN A 706 -8.38 -1.94 -22.10
N GLY A 707 -7.22 -2.55 -22.30
CA GLY A 707 -6.66 -3.15 -23.58
C GLY A 707 -6.83 -2.62 -25.06
N ASP A 708 -6.03 -1.62 -25.54
CA ASP A 708 -5.84 -1.12 -26.96
C ASP A 708 -4.96 0.16 -27.05
N GLY A 709 -4.93 0.96 -25.99
CA GLY A 709 -4.58 2.38 -25.88
C GLY A 709 -4.87 3.16 -24.56
N TYR A 710 -5.84 2.79 -23.68
CA TYR A 710 -6.41 3.50 -22.49
C TYR A 710 -6.70 2.72 -21.19
N ALA A 711 -6.70 3.36 -20.03
CA ALA A 711 -6.82 2.62 -18.79
C ALA A 711 -7.39 3.39 -17.57
N ASP A 712 -7.47 2.78 -16.40
CA ASP A 712 -8.62 2.88 -15.50
C ASP A 712 -8.33 3.33 -14.05
N VAL A 713 -9.32 3.23 -13.14
CA VAL A 713 -9.16 3.39 -11.68
C VAL A 713 -9.71 2.15 -10.96
N ILE A 714 -9.95 2.19 -9.64
CA ILE A 714 -11.11 1.58 -8.95
C ILE A 714 -11.61 2.51 -7.82
N VAL A 715 -12.84 2.31 -7.28
CA VAL A 715 -13.73 3.10 -6.33
C VAL A 715 -14.48 2.08 -5.40
N GLY A 716 -15.03 2.34 -4.18
CA GLY A 716 -14.84 1.35 -3.05
C GLY A 716 -15.65 1.15 -1.70
N ALA A 717 -16.90 1.56 -1.43
CA ALA A 717 -17.58 1.67 -0.09
C ALA A 717 -17.25 0.77 1.15
N TYR A 718 -17.23 1.36 2.36
CA TYR A 718 -17.20 0.62 3.66
C TYR A 718 -18.51 0.56 4.33
N GLY A 719 -19.36 1.54 4.13
CA GLY A 719 -20.51 1.73 4.99
C GLY A 719 -21.87 1.36 4.38
N ASN A 720 -21.97 1.17 3.05
CA ASN A 720 -23.18 1.18 2.18
C ASN A 720 -24.44 0.34 2.53
N ASP A 721 -25.52 1.04 2.90
CA ASP A 721 -26.73 0.51 3.56
C ASP A 721 -27.68 -0.50 2.80
N GLY A 722 -27.22 -1.40 1.94
CA GLY A 722 -28.04 -2.23 1.03
C GLY A 722 -28.97 -3.38 1.51
N ALA A 723 -28.89 -3.94 2.74
CA ALA A 723 -29.42 -5.27 3.12
C ALA A 723 -29.43 -5.68 4.66
N GLY A 724 -29.10 -4.85 5.66
CA GLY A 724 -28.72 -5.23 7.06
C GLY A 724 -27.51 -4.55 7.80
N SER A 725 -27.78 -3.72 8.83
CA SER A 725 -26.83 -2.96 9.72
C SER A 725 -25.38 -3.04 9.34
N ASN A 726 -24.78 -2.02 8.78
CA ASN A 726 -23.43 -2.20 8.31
C ASN A 726 -23.26 -3.51 7.39
N ALA A 727 -23.68 -3.73 6.10
CA ALA A 727 -23.15 -4.69 5.07
C ALA A 727 -23.23 -4.68 3.42
N GLY A 728 -23.26 -3.62 2.56
CA GLY A 728 -23.19 -3.53 1.03
C GLY A 728 -24.41 -3.21 0.06
N GLU A 729 -24.29 -2.22 -0.90
CA GLU A 729 -24.96 -1.95 -2.25
C GLU A 729 -24.30 -0.88 -3.20
N ALA A 730 -23.04 -1.07 -3.69
CA ALA A 730 -22.35 -0.27 -4.75
C ALA A 730 -20.99 -0.88 -5.29
N TYR A 731 -20.31 -0.64 -6.47
CA TYR A 731 -20.53 0.01 -7.80
C TYR A 731 -19.52 -0.37 -9.02
N VAL A 732 -18.81 0.53 -9.81
CA VAL A 732 -17.97 0.50 -11.15
C VAL A 732 -18.33 1.34 -12.45
N TYR A 733 -17.36 1.66 -13.35
CA TYR A 733 -17.45 2.74 -14.36
C TYR A 733 -16.62 2.61 -15.74
N HIS A 734 -17.12 2.63 -17.04
CA HIS A 734 -16.37 2.44 -18.39
C HIS A 734 -15.37 3.43 -19.13
N GLY A 735 -14.41 2.90 -19.96
CA GLY A 735 -13.26 3.58 -20.66
C GLY A 735 -13.35 4.28 -22.04
N SER A 736 -12.38 5.18 -22.40
CA SER A 736 -12.72 6.44 -23.13
C SER A 736 -11.62 7.46 -23.55
N SER A 737 -11.50 7.91 -24.82
CA SER A 737 -10.72 9.16 -25.15
C SER A 737 -11.42 10.49 -24.84
N SER A 738 -12.00 10.60 -23.65
CA SER A 738 -12.77 11.77 -23.21
C SER A 738 -12.85 11.93 -21.71
N GLY A 739 -12.12 11.10 -20.98
CA GLY A 739 -12.20 11.10 -19.55
C GLY A 739 -13.52 10.57 -19.08
N LEU A 740 -14.29 11.59 -18.70
CA LEU A 740 -15.63 11.75 -18.15
C LEU A 740 -16.70 10.83 -18.77
N SER A 741 -16.49 9.52 -18.67
CA SER A 741 -17.37 8.48 -19.22
C SER A 741 -18.56 8.14 -18.29
N ALA A 742 -18.61 8.87 -17.17
CA ALA A 742 -19.66 9.11 -16.18
C ALA A 742 -20.76 8.05 -15.88
N THR A 743 -20.56 6.73 -16.01
CA THR A 743 -21.49 5.71 -15.50
C THR A 743 -20.99 4.26 -15.33
N PRO A 744 -21.78 3.40 -14.62
CA PRO A 744 -21.86 1.94 -14.65
C PRO A 744 -21.82 1.19 -15.97
N ASP A 745 -21.35 -0.06 -15.87
CA ASP A 745 -21.49 -1.16 -16.80
C ASP A 745 -21.78 -2.57 -16.15
N TRP A 746 -22.47 -2.63 -14.97
CA TRP A 746 -23.21 -3.71 -14.20
C TRP A 746 -23.23 -3.76 -12.60
N SER A 747 -22.30 -4.44 -11.85
CA SER A 747 -22.04 -4.61 -10.35
C SER A 747 -22.45 -5.89 -9.52
N ASP A 748 -21.73 -6.24 -8.41
CA ASP A 748 -21.86 -7.49 -7.58
C ASP A 748 -21.69 -7.38 -6.02
N GLN A 749 -22.08 -8.43 -5.27
CA GLN A 749 -22.19 -8.53 -3.80
C GLN A 749 -22.21 -9.99 -3.23
N GLY A 750 -21.34 -10.34 -2.29
CA GLY A 750 -21.58 -10.07 -0.86
C GLY A 750 -22.76 -10.76 -0.17
N GLU A 751 -22.46 -11.71 0.72
CA GLU A 751 -23.42 -12.72 1.13
C GLU A 751 -23.99 -12.57 2.55
N ALA A 752 -23.32 -11.95 3.53
CA ALA A 752 -24.02 -11.57 4.78
C ALA A 752 -23.50 -10.37 5.59
N ALA A 753 -23.05 -10.64 6.80
CA ALA A 753 -23.38 -9.97 8.04
C ALA A 753 -22.24 -9.44 8.93
N ALA A 754 -21.06 -9.22 8.35
CA ALA A 754 -20.14 -8.13 8.70
C ALA A 754 -18.84 -8.03 7.84
N ASP A 755 -18.95 -8.48 6.61
CA ASP A 755 -18.05 -8.73 5.50
C ASP A 755 -17.40 -7.46 5.02
N LEU A 756 -16.64 -6.75 5.85
CA LEU A 756 -16.25 -5.36 5.53
C LEU A 756 -15.52 -4.92 4.19
N PHE A 757 -16.01 -5.26 3.00
CA PHE A 757 -15.23 -5.40 1.78
C PHE A 757 -14.69 -4.08 1.32
N GLY A 758 -13.41 -4.07 0.94
CA GLY A 758 -12.74 -2.84 1.23
C GLY A 758 -11.24 -2.65 1.43
N TRP A 759 -10.76 -2.46 2.69
CA TRP A 759 -9.72 -1.58 3.34
C TRP A 759 -8.44 -1.51 2.58
N SER A 760 -8.34 -2.23 1.50
CA SER A 760 -7.22 -2.31 0.63
C SER A 760 -7.70 -2.71 -0.79
N VAL A 761 -7.09 -2.24 -1.88
CA VAL A 761 -7.31 -2.47 -3.33
C VAL A 761 -6.05 -2.25 -4.23
N ALA A 762 -5.57 -3.03 -5.24
CA ALA A 762 -4.16 -2.85 -5.76
C ALA A 762 -3.70 -3.39 -7.14
N SER A 763 -2.37 -3.54 -7.38
CA SER A 763 -1.63 -4.10 -8.52
C SER A 763 -1.13 -5.51 -8.51
N ALA A 764 -1.27 -6.09 -9.68
CA ALA A 764 -1.02 -7.48 -9.81
C ALA A 764 0.18 -7.80 -10.74
N GLY A 765 0.20 -7.39 -12.01
CA GLY A 765 1.33 -7.57 -12.93
C GLY A 765 1.64 -8.97 -13.48
N ASP A 766 1.77 -10.02 -12.65
CA ASP A 766 1.96 -11.44 -13.05
C ASP A 766 1.07 -12.52 -12.28
N VAL A 767 0.36 -13.48 -12.97
CA VAL A 767 -0.95 -14.31 -12.84
C VAL A 767 -2.12 -14.51 -13.99
N ASN A 768 -2.11 -14.05 -15.28
CA ASN A 768 -3.05 -14.22 -16.46
C ASN A 768 -2.72 -14.91 -17.84
N GLY A 769 -1.62 -14.77 -18.63
CA GLY A 769 -1.01 -15.84 -19.49
C GLY A 769 -0.65 -15.54 -20.96
N ASP A 770 -0.52 -14.27 -21.32
CA ASP A 770 -1.12 -13.73 -22.52
C ASP A 770 -0.88 -12.23 -22.86
N GLY A 771 -0.30 -11.42 -21.97
CA GLY A 771 0.28 -10.10 -22.30
C GLY A 771 -0.68 -8.91 -22.23
N TYR A 772 -1.60 -8.98 -21.28
CA TYR A 772 -2.41 -7.93 -20.70
C TYR A 772 -2.51 -8.34 -19.16
N ALA A 773 -2.70 -7.43 -18.19
CA ALA A 773 -2.34 -7.45 -16.73
C ALA A 773 -3.40 -6.74 -15.75
N ASP A 774 -3.06 -6.17 -14.54
CA ASP A 774 -3.90 -6.42 -13.33
C ASP A 774 -4.14 -5.57 -12.02
N VAL A 775 -5.13 -5.95 -11.17
CA VAL A 775 -5.79 -5.17 -10.07
C VAL A 775 -5.83 -5.84 -8.60
N ILE A 776 -6.64 -5.53 -7.49
CA ILE A 776 -6.96 -6.28 -6.14
C ILE A 776 -8.08 -5.57 -5.20
N VAL A 777 -8.76 -6.21 -4.17
CA VAL A 777 -9.52 -5.74 -2.87
C VAL A 777 -9.30 -6.61 -1.53
N SER A 778 -10.03 -6.81 -0.34
CA SER A 778 -9.54 -7.78 0.82
C SER A 778 -10.29 -8.31 2.17
N ALA A 779 -11.05 -9.40 2.38
CA ALA A 779 -11.87 -9.69 3.63
C ALA A 779 -11.59 -9.67 5.19
N TYR A 780 -11.09 -8.60 5.84
CA TYR A 780 -10.78 -8.37 7.30
C TYR A 780 -11.53 -9.06 8.46
N GLY A 781 -12.46 -9.97 8.30
CA GLY A 781 -13.03 -10.56 9.50
C GLY A 781 -14.14 -11.52 9.43
N ASN A 782 -14.32 -12.21 8.30
CA ASN A 782 -15.38 -13.09 7.82
C ASN A 782 -16.27 -13.91 8.84
N ASP A 783 -17.44 -14.54 8.59
CA ASP A 783 -18.12 -15.57 9.46
C ASP A 783 -18.90 -16.83 8.78
N ASP A 784 -18.35 -17.84 7.96
CA ASP A 784 -18.73 -19.37 7.98
C ASP A 784 -17.78 -20.73 8.18
N ALA A 785 -16.83 -21.09 9.15
CA ALA A 785 -15.88 -22.33 9.35
C ALA A 785 -15.15 -23.13 10.65
N GLY A 786 -14.80 -22.65 11.91
CA GLY A 786 -13.99 -22.95 13.19
C GLY A 786 -14.09 -22.16 14.65
N ALA A 787 -13.63 -20.87 14.98
CA ALA A 787 -13.60 -19.98 16.26
C ALA A 787 -13.30 -18.34 16.39
N GLN A 788 -13.47 -17.37 15.44
CA GLN A 788 -12.84 -16.01 14.96
C GLN A 788 -11.61 -15.74 13.86
N ALA A 789 -11.58 -16.01 12.48
CA ALA A 789 -10.53 -16.31 11.31
C ALA A 789 -9.91 -15.46 10.04
N GLY A 790 -10.31 -15.53 8.70
CA GLY A 790 -9.69 -14.98 7.39
C GLY A 790 -10.61 -14.36 6.19
N GLU A 791 -10.36 -14.51 4.82
CA GLU A 791 -11.17 -14.17 3.49
C GLU A 791 -10.64 -13.36 2.17
N ALA A 792 -9.46 -13.62 1.61
CA ALA A 792 -8.88 -13.12 0.32
C ALA A 792 -9.72 -13.39 -1.02
N TYR A 793 -9.52 -12.84 -2.27
CA TYR A 793 -10.36 -12.85 -3.58
C TYR A 793 -9.80 -12.16 -4.96
N ILE A 794 -9.36 -12.81 -6.10
CA ILE A 794 -8.81 -12.26 -7.42
C ILE A 794 -9.83 -11.97 -8.52
N TYR A 795 -9.50 -11.26 -9.61
CA TYR A 795 -10.41 -10.84 -10.71
C TYR A 795 -9.75 -10.49 -12.07
N HIS A 796 -9.53 -11.49 -12.94
CA HIS A 796 -9.02 -11.35 -14.31
C HIS A 796 -9.96 -10.57 -15.23
N GLY A 797 -9.52 -10.26 -16.46
CA GLY A 797 -10.34 -9.56 -17.44
C GLY A 797 -10.25 -10.02 -18.89
N SER A 798 -10.88 -9.26 -19.80
CA SER A 798 -11.00 -9.58 -21.23
C SER A 798 -11.64 -8.45 -22.04
N ALA A 799 -11.23 -8.30 -23.30
CA ALA A 799 -11.57 -7.17 -24.19
C ALA A 799 -13.07 -6.96 -24.56
N SER A 800 -13.89 -6.34 -23.71
CA SER A 800 -15.31 -5.96 -23.92
C SER A 800 -16.27 -7.17 -24.07
N GLY A 801 -16.37 -8.04 -23.06
CA GLY A 801 -15.88 -7.87 -21.69
C GLY A 801 -15.62 -9.21 -20.99
N LEU A 802 -15.77 -9.21 -19.67
CA LEU A 802 -15.03 -10.06 -18.75
C LEU A 802 -15.90 -11.24 -18.22
N SER A 803 -15.64 -11.96 -17.13
CA SER A 803 -16.32 -13.27 -16.92
C SER A 803 -17.72 -13.26 -16.27
N ALA A 804 -17.93 -12.47 -15.20
CA ALA A 804 -19.04 -12.63 -14.23
C ALA A 804 -18.95 -13.88 -13.32
N THR A 805 -17.74 -14.39 -12.97
CA THR A 805 -17.41 -15.59 -12.12
C THR A 805 -16.54 -15.23 -10.87
N PRO A 806 -16.49 -15.90 -9.68
CA PRO A 806 -15.15 -16.15 -9.11
C PRO A 806 -14.41 -17.26 -9.80
N ASP A 807 -13.16 -17.51 -9.46
CA ASP A 807 -12.18 -18.33 -10.18
C ASP A 807 -10.91 -18.83 -9.37
N TRP A 808 -10.76 -18.73 -8.01
CA TRP A 808 -9.75 -19.44 -7.09
C TRP A 808 -10.31 -19.47 -5.63
N SER A 809 -9.62 -20.01 -4.59
CA SER A 809 -9.66 -19.53 -3.16
C SER A 809 -8.65 -20.17 -2.15
N ASP A 810 -8.57 -19.77 -0.84
CA ASP A 810 -8.01 -20.49 0.37
C ASP A 810 -8.16 -19.79 1.79
N GLN A 811 -8.65 -20.43 2.88
CA GLN A 811 -8.91 -19.93 4.29
C GLN A 811 -7.78 -20.24 5.39
N GLY A 812 -7.99 -20.30 6.75
CA GLY A 812 -7.00 -20.60 7.87
C GLY A 812 -7.48 -21.41 9.16
N GLU A 813 -6.69 -21.78 10.24
CA GLU A 813 -6.92 -22.77 11.41
C GLU A 813 -7.07 -22.48 12.98
N LEU A 814 -6.42 -21.61 13.81
CA LEU A 814 -6.66 -21.63 15.33
C LEU A 814 -6.52 -20.37 16.31
N ALA A 815 -6.34 -19.09 15.92
CA ALA A 815 -5.98 -17.93 16.82
C ALA A 815 -6.97 -16.74 17.10
N GLY A 816 -7.06 -15.70 16.22
CA GLY A 816 -8.15 -14.69 16.17
C GLY A 816 -7.90 -13.15 16.20
N ASP A 817 -6.65 -12.70 16.20
CA ASP A 817 -6.29 -11.35 16.68
C ASP A 817 -5.58 -10.43 15.63
N TYR A 818 -5.80 -10.64 14.30
CA TYR A 818 -6.18 -9.65 13.23
C TYR A 818 -5.62 -9.86 11.74
N PHE A 819 -6.03 -10.89 10.91
CA PHE A 819 -5.41 -11.39 9.59
C PHE A 819 -5.00 -10.20 8.81
N GLY A 820 -5.83 -9.50 8.09
CA GLY A 820 -5.43 -9.22 6.72
C GLY A 820 -4.86 -7.86 6.56
N GLN A 821 -3.95 -7.43 7.39
CA GLN A 821 -4.07 -6.05 7.79
C GLN A 821 -3.67 -5.00 6.78
N ILE A 822 -2.86 -5.41 5.80
CA ILE A 822 -2.42 -4.73 4.58
C ILE A 822 -1.76 -5.81 3.65
N VAL A 823 -1.59 -5.66 2.33
CA VAL A 823 -0.88 -6.56 1.35
C VAL A 823 -0.48 -5.66 0.17
N ALA A 824 0.58 -5.96 -0.63
CA ALA A 824 0.67 -5.59 -2.06
C ALA A 824 1.72 -6.29 -2.95
N SER A 825 2.07 -5.66 -4.06
CA SER A 825 2.09 -6.21 -5.42
C SER A 825 3.29 -7.05 -5.85
N ALA A 826 3.17 -7.53 -7.08
CA ALA A 826 4.21 -7.46 -8.10
C ALA A 826 3.69 -6.64 -9.32
N GLY A 827 4.56 -6.51 -10.30
CA GLY A 827 4.30 -5.99 -11.64
C GLY A 827 4.63 -7.08 -12.66
N ASP A 828 4.57 -6.74 -13.96
CA ASP A 828 4.91 -7.67 -15.05
C ASP A 828 6.40 -8.08 -15.01
N VAL A 829 6.68 -9.39 -14.98
CA VAL A 829 8.05 -9.94 -14.91
C VAL A 829 8.62 -10.30 -16.31
N ASN A 830 7.91 -10.03 -17.41
CA ASN A 830 8.20 -10.59 -18.75
C ASN A 830 9.13 -9.76 -19.69
N GLY A 831 10.42 -9.61 -19.32
CA GLY A 831 11.49 -8.95 -20.11
C GLY A 831 12.26 -9.76 -21.18
#